data_AF-A0A7S4ABW1-F1
#
_entry.id   AF-A0A7S4ABW1-F1
#
_cell.length_a   1.000
_cell.length_b   1.000
_cell.length_c   1.000
_cell.angle_alpha   90.00
_cell.angle_beta   90.00
_cell.angle_gamma   90.00
#
_symmetry.space_group_name_H-M   'P 1'
#
loop_
_entity.id
_entity.type
_entity.pdbx_description
1 polymer ?
#
loop_
_entity_poly.entity_id
_entity_poly.type
_entity_poly.pdbx_seq_one_letter_code
_entity_poly.pdbx_strand_id
1 'polypeptide(L)'
;MTGKTETSTTTAFSINISADPFGRGSKKDGVVEKDEKVRPGRMNTFLSRSCATIQLICSILRVILLDFPLFVLFAAFVFSVVVHKLHDDYLHPQLQLMLFKPENRQFTDTTYYHRVCDPDDFTTDSVEDLMIGDDFSTEDSAEHMLTHGVSVYPDLLTNETATELRDWISRENYMRESWSVIESQNRFTWGIDVNKHPKLQTFFQELAANDKFRNGLEAIVGPDPAIIEFTAITSSYGALDQHMHADVTTTGSATKYARSFVPSYSLFVPLQDTTYEMGATHVCPGTHQCSEADDVCEEYGSLAVSGEGEGAIWSMGDGALLNQQTYHKGMGFTQKGAQDRVVLIATFAPRPNHRNGLETRQIGQGGSYSLLWHQWGHTFSDFVNADKRMTEPQKTLRSLGVIKGNGWNYLTTISMRMANEDTEMRPEHLEELLEEEDGLWFLPRAWQDNINEISDISEWHGFAVGLVKRMESKFRGFYLIGLGLYVSILSFLVMIQYAFGIGKISRQSKLSSGLRFFCRIFVTHGVVVIVAWFALKTVEDSNWAKSIRNRKLYRIPVADVDDPAPSTIPHKTDILFVPHYTSDYLASYARVVDVVHPGNLYWKTITKYHAGSYDNLPLGVKKAFCASLLTEITTERRFLKQDMERFWTEVLDPHELITACHRELTTAFDPLLETMIRQIASLQSETTFGKFRETIMQKNIMPDYLRSWDSRMFERTSKKTLPTQAFVTKTEYTANTTNFDKGIYSLTRIKKASSIALRSRTLPPQPARAEPEDGVWIKEGDRVEGLFRCESEGKQIEEREKRQKNRKYT
;
A
#
# COMPACT_ATOMS: atom_id res chain seq x y z
N MET A 1 -10.93 -10.82 57.35
CA MET A 1 -9.99 -9.86 57.97
C MET A 1 -10.06 -8.57 57.17
N THR A 2 -10.29 -7.49 57.90
CA THR A 2 -10.61 -6.13 57.46
C THR A 2 -9.41 -5.40 56.85
N GLY A 3 -9.65 -4.55 55.84
CA GLY A 3 -8.68 -3.51 55.47
C GLY A 3 -8.93 -2.88 54.11
N LYS A 4 -9.89 -1.94 54.05
CA LYS A 4 -9.99 -0.94 52.96
C LYS A 4 -8.78 0.00 53.01
N THR A 5 -8.26 0.37 51.84
CA THR A 5 -7.83 1.76 51.56
C THR A 5 -7.98 2.04 50.08
N GLU A 6 -8.84 3.00 49.79
CA GLU A 6 -9.09 3.64 48.49
C GLU A 6 -7.93 4.58 48.14
N THR A 7 -7.53 4.62 46.87
CA THR A 7 -7.03 5.84 46.21
C THR A 7 -7.40 5.80 44.73
N SER A 8 -8.52 6.42 44.37
CA SER A 8 -8.84 6.75 42.97
C SER A 8 -8.25 8.11 42.63
N THR A 9 -7.26 8.15 41.75
CA THR A 9 -6.79 9.39 41.11
C THR A 9 -7.68 9.71 39.91
N THR A 10 -8.63 10.61 40.11
CA THR A 10 -9.45 11.20 39.06
C THR A 10 -8.75 12.46 38.54
N THR A 11 -8.05 12.36 37.41
CA THR A 11 -7.53 13.53 36.67
C THR A 11 -8.66 14.20 35.90
N ALA A 12 -9.29 15.21 36.53
CA ALA A 12 -10.19 16.14 35.86
C ALA A 12 -9.37 17.28 35.24
N PHE A 13 -9.31 17.32 33.90
CA PHE A 13 -8.81 18.48 33.16
C PHE A 13 -9.92 19.55 33.11
N SER A 14 -9.87 20.52 34.02
CA SER A 14 -10.67 21.74 33.97
C SER A 14 -9.88 22.86 33.29
N ILE A 15 -10.32 23.32 32.12
CA ILE A 15 -9.81 24.53 31.47
C ILE A 15 -10.42 25.74 32.19
N ASN A 16 -9.63 26.38 33.07
CA ASN A 16 -9.95 27.65 33.69
C ASN A 16 -9.54 28.80 32.76
N ILE A 17 -10.53 29.50 32.17
CA ILE A 17 -10.31 30.81 31.56
C ILE A 17 -10.50 31.86 32.66
N SER A 18 -9.37 32.26 33.25
CA SER A 18 -9.25 33.38 34.19
C SER A 18 -9.25 34.70 33.43
N ALA A 19 -10.27 35.54 33.64
CA ALA A 19 -10.25 36.95 33.30
C ALA A 19 -10.05 37.77 34.58
N ASP A 20 -8.86 38.35 34.71
CA ASP A 20 -8.53 39.30 35.78
C ASP A 20 -9.28 40.63 35.60
N PRO A 21 -9.87 41.20 36.66
CA PRO A 21 -10.29 42.58 36.69
C PRO A 21 -9.22 43.43 37.39
N PHE A 22 -8.56 44.31 36.63
CA PHE A 22 -7.66 45.31 37.21
C PHE A 22 -8.44 46.34 38.04
N GLY A 23 -8.01 46.49 39.29
CA GLY A 23 -8.58 47.37 40.29
C GLY A 23 -8.15 48.83 40.21
N ARG A 24 -9.10 49.67 40.64
CA ARG A 24 -9.00 50.85 41.54
C ARG A 24 -7.75 51.75 41.53
N GLY A 25 -8.06 53.03 41.31
CA GLY A 25 -7.53 54.22 41.98
C GLY A 25 -8.06 55.45 41.25
N SER A 26 -8.43 56.60 41.81
CA SER A 26 -8.50 57.15 43.17
C SER A 26 -9.38 58.42 43.05
N LYS A 27 -9.97 58.82 44.18
CA LYS A 27 -10.80 60.02 44.40
C LYS A 27 -10.27 61.31 43.74
N LYS A 28 -11.21 62.17 43.31
CA LYS A 28 -11.19 63.60 43.64
C LYS A 28 -12.60 64.17 43.71
N ASP A 29 -12.89 64.74 44.86
CA ASP A 29 -14.09 65.48 45.22
C ASP A 29 -14.23 66.75 44.36
N GLY A 30 -15.45 67.04 43.94
CA GLY A 30 -15.82 68.23 43.17
C GLY A 30 -17.31 68.50 43.36
N VAL A 31 -17.61 69.25 44.42
CA VAL A 31 -18.92 69.85 44.70
C VAL A 31 -19.26 70.80 43.54
N VAL A 32 -20.33 70.51 42.78
CA VAL A 32 -21.03 71.52 41.97
C VAL A 32 -22.53 71.27 42.08
N GLU A 33 -23.13 72.20 42.82
CA GLU A 33 -24.46 72.80 42.71
C GLU A 33 -25.51 72.19 41.76
N LYS A 34 -26.68 71.97 42.35
CA LYS A 34 -27.93 71.54 41.73
C LYS A 34 -28.41 72.58 40.71
N ASP A 35 -28.61 72.13 39.48
CA ASP A 35 -29.58 72.73 38.57
C ASP A 35 -30.54 71.65 38.06
N GLU A 36 -31.74 71.68 38.65
CA GLU A 36 -32.83 70.74 38.44
C GLU A 36 -33.57 71.10 37.13
N LYS A 37 -33.03 70.65 36.00
CA LYS A 37 -33.78 70.56 34.73
C LYS A 37 -34.25 69.12 34.51
N VAL A 38 -35.53 68.89 34.76
CA VAL A 38 -36.28 67.69 34.40
C VAL A 38 -36.09 67.40 32.91
N ARG A 39 -35.24 66.40 32.58
CA ARG A 39 -35.04 65.92 31.20
C ARG A 39 -36.05 64.80 30.88
N PRO A 40 -36.96 64.99 29.92
CA PRO A 40 -37.78 63.91 29.39
C PRO A 40 -36.91 63.02 28.48
N GLY A 41 -36.41 61.89 29.00
CA GLY A 41 -35.53 61.03 28.18
C GLY A 41 -35.25 59.60 28.65
N ARG A 42 -35.61 59.21 29.89
CA ARG A 42 -35.21 57.91 30.46
C ARG A 42 -36.01 56.71 29.96
N MET A 43 -37.25 56.91 29.48
CA MET A 43 -38.07 55.83 28.90
C MET A 43 -37.60 55.39 27.51
N ASN A 44 -37.06 56.31 26.69
CA ASN A 44 -36.63 55.99 25.32
C ASN A 44 -35.38 55.09 25.29
N THR A 45 -34.49 55.19 26.28
CA THR A 45 -33.30 54.33 26.38
C THR A 45 -33.60 52.90 26.79
N PHE A 46 -34.67 52.67 27.58
CA PHE A 46 -35.05 51.32 28.01
C PHE A 46 -35.72 50.55 26.87
N LEU A 47 -36.65 51.20 26.16
CA LEU A 47 -37.29 50.65 24.96
C LEU A 47 -36.28 50.35 23.84
N SER A 48 -35.27 51.21 23.66
CA SER A 48 -34.17 51.00 22.71
C SER A 48 -33.35 49.74 23.00
N ARG A 49 -33.01 49.46 24.26
CA ARG A 49 -32.23 48.27 24.66
C ARG A 49 -33.03 46.98 24.51
N SER A 50 -34.31 46.98 24.89
CA SER A 50 -35.19 45.83 24.70
C SER A 50 -35.37 45.51 23.21
N CYS A 51 -35.49 46.53 22.36
CA CYS A 51 -35.60 46.34 20.91
C CYS A 51 -34.33 45.74 20.29
N ALA A 52 -33.14 46.19 20.71
CA ALA A 52 -31.87 45.64 20.24
C ALA A 52 -31.68 44.17 20.66
N THR A 53 -32.11 43.83 21.89
CA THR A 53 -32.03 42.45 22.41
C THR A 53 -32.96 41.50 21.65
N ILE A 54 -34.20 41.92 21.40
CA ILE A 54 -35.15 41.14 20.59
C ILE A 54 -34.63 40.97 19.16
N GLN A 55 -34.07 42.03 18.56
CA GLN A 55 -33.49 41.95 17.22
C GLN A 55 -32.29 40.98 17.14
N LEU A 56 -31.45 40.95 18.18
CA LEU A 56 -30.38 39.98 18.30
C LEU A 56 -30.92 38.54 18.40
N ILE A 57 -31.90 38.30 19.28
CA ILE A 57 -32.53 36.99 19.44
C ILE A 57 -33.17 36.51 18.13
N CYS A 58 -33.95 37.37 17.45
CA CYS A 58 -34.52 37.05 16.15
C CYS A 58 -33.45 36.77 15.09
N SER A 59 -32.31 37.47 15.13
CA SER A 59 -31.20 37.22 14.22
C SER A 59 -30.53 35.87 14.48
N ILE A 60 -30.31 35.52 15.74
CA ILE A 60 -29.78 34.21 16.15
C ILE A 60 -30.74 33.08 15.75
N LEU A 61 -32.04 33.22 16.07
CA LEU A 61 -33.06 32.24 15.70
C LEU A 61 -33.15 32.06 14.19
N ARG A 62 -33.07 33.14 13.41
CA ARG A 62 -33.01 33.06 11.95
C ARG A 62 -31.79 32.28 11.47
N VAL A 63 -30.61 32.55 12.04
CA VAL A 63 -29.37 31.84 11.68
C VAL A 63 -29.53 30.35 11.94
N ILE A 64 -30.00 29.98 13.14
CA ILE A 64 -30.09 28.57 13.56
C ILE A 64 -31.21 27.83 12.82
N LEU A 65 -32.38 28.44 12.64
CA LEU A 65 -33.56 27.75 12.12
C LEU A 65 -33.66 27.80 10.59
N LEU A 66 -33.04 28.78 9.94
CA LEU A 66 -33.22 29.02 8.51
C LEU A 66 -31.90 29.01 7.75
N ASP A 67 -30.91 29.81 8.17
CA ASP A 67 -29.68 29.97 7.39
C ASP A 67 -28.75 28.75 7.50
N PHE A 68 -28.56 28.20 8.71
CA PHE A 68 -27.69 27.06 8.96
C PHE A 68 -28.22 25.77 8.32
N PRO A 69 -29.51 25.40 8.44
CA PRO A 69 -30.04 24.23 7.75
C PRO A 69 -29.94 24.34 6.23
N LEU A 70 -30.23 25.52 5.66
CA LEU A 70 -30.07 25.75 4.22
C LEU A 70 -28.61 25.63 3.79
N PHE A 71 -27.67 26.18 4.58
CA PHE A 71 -26.24 26.01 4.35
C PHE A 71 -25.81 24.55 4.40
N VAL A 72 -26.27 23.76 5.39
CA VAL A 72 -25.96 22.33 5.50
C VAL A 72 -26.52 21.54 4.32
N LEU A 73 -27.76 21.80 3.91
CA LEU A 73 -28.36 21.16 2.73
C LEU A 73 -27.58 21.49 1.45
N PHE A 74 -27.19 22.75 1.27
CA PHE A 74 -26.38 23.14 0.13
C PHE A 74 -24.98 22.53 0.16
N ALA A 75 -24.33 22.49 1.34
CA ALA A 75 -23.04 21.86 1.52
C ALA A 75 -23.09 20.35 1.23
N ALA A 76 -24.14 19.65 1.69
CA ALA A 76 -24.37 18.24 1.39
C ALA A 76 -24.59 18.01 -0.12
N PHE A 77 -25.38 18.86 -0.78
CA PHE A 77 -25.57 18.79 -2.24
C PHE A 77 -24.25 19.01 -3.00
N VAL A 78 -23.50 20.08 -2.68
CA VAL A 78 -22.21 20.35 -3.32
C VAL A 78 -21.22 19.22 -3.06
N PHE A 79 -21.20 18.67 -1.84
CA PHE A 79 -20.36 17.52 -1.50
C PHE A 79 -20.71 16.30 -2.35
N SER A 80 -22.00 15.96 -2.53
CA SER A 80 -22.41 14.86 -3.42
C SER A 80 -21.96 15.08 -4.86
N VAL A 81 -22.07 16.30 -5.39
CA VAL A 81 -21.56 16.65 -6.74
C VAL A 81 -20.04 16.47 -6.83
N VAL A 82 -19.30 16.91 -5.80
CA VAL A 82 -17.84 16.72 -5.72
C VAL A 82 -17.48 15.24 -5.70
N VAL A 83 -18.16 14.43 -4.87
CA VAL A 83 -17.93 12.98 -4.77
C VAL A 83 -18.22 12.28 -6.10
N HIS A 84 -19.33 12.61 -6.76
CA HIS A 84 -19.68 12.07 -8.07
C HIS A 84 -18.61 12.44 -9.13
N LYS A 85 -18.15 13.70 -9.15
CA LYS A 85 -17.06 14.12 -10.03
C LYS A 85 -15.76 13.37 -9.74
N LEU A 86 -15.40 13.23 -8.46
CA LEU A 86 -14.20 12.48 -8.06
C LEU A 86 -14.30 11.00 -8.45
N HIS A 87 -15.50 10.45 -8.36
CA HIS A 87 -15.79 9.11 -8.81
C HIS A 87 -15.52 8.96 -10.31
N ASP A 88 -16.19 9.76 -11.14
CA ASP A 88 -16.13 9.64 -12.61
C ASP A 88 -14.73 9.94 -13.16
N ASP A 89 -14.08 10.98 -12.64
CA ASP A 89 -12.79 11.44 -13.15
C ASP A 89 -11.60 10.60 -12.65
N TYR A 90 -11.73 9.94 -11.47
CA TYR A 90 -10.60 9.26 -10.81
C TYR A 90 -10.90 7.86 -10.29
N LEU A 91 -11.92 7.69 -9.45
CA LEU A 91 -12.14 6.40 -8.79
C LEU A 91 -12.52 5.32 -9.80
N HIS A 92 -13.43 5.62 -10.72
CA HIS A 92 -13.84 4.67 -11.76
C HIS A 92 -12.68 4.28 -12.69
N PRO A 93 -11.91 5.23 -13.28
CA PRO A 93 -10.69 4.88 -14.01
C PRO A 93 -9.66 4.10 -13.17
N GLN A 94 -9.52 4.40 -11.87
CA GLN A 94 -8.65 3.63 -10.98
C GLN A 94 -9.12 2.19 -10.82
N LEU A 95 -10.42 1.96 -10.59
CA LEU A 95 -10.99 0.62 -10.48
C LEU A 95 -10.79 -0.18 -11.76
N GLN A 96 -10.98 0.44 -12.93
CA GLN A 96 -10.68 -0.20 -14.22
C GLN A 96 -9.21 -0.61 -14.37
N LEU A 97 -8.28 0.17 -13.80
CA LEU A 97 -6.85 -0.14 -13.81
C LEU A 97 -6.48 -1.21 -12.78
N MET A 98 -7.24 -1.33 -11.69
CA MET A 98 -7.06 -2.35 -10.64
C MET A 98 -7.72 -3.69 -10.96
N LEU A 99 -8.71 -3.70 -11.84
CA LEU A 99 -9.38 -4.92 -12.27
C LEU A 99 -8.36 -5.91 -12.84
N PHE A 100 -8.16 -7.00 -12.09
CA PHE A 100 -7.27 -8.08 -12.43
C PHE A 100 -8.05 -9.16 -13.17
N LYS A 101 -7.72 -9.36 -14.44
CA LYS A 101 -8.27 -10.44 -15.27
C LYS A 101 -7.17 -11.47 -15.52
N PRO A 102 -7.23 -12.65 -14.86
CA PRO A 102 -6.19 -13.67 -14.97
C PRO A 102 -5.87 -14.03 -16.42
N GLU A 103 -6.86 -14.08 -17.31
CA GLU A 103 -6.71 -14.51 -18.71
C GLU A 103 -5.80 -13.58 -19.51
N ASN A 104 -5.89 -12.27 -19.25
CA ASN A 104 -5.06 -11.27 -19.92
C ASN A 104 -3.61 -11.25 -19.38
N ARG A 105 -3.41 -11.80 -18.18
CA ARG A 105 -2.15 -11.72 -17.43
C ARG A 105 -1.41 -13.04 -17.41
N GLN A 106 -2.08 -14.16 -17.63
CA GLN A 106 -1.49 -15.50 -17.56
C GLN A 106 -0.26 -15.65 -18.47
N PHE A 107 -0.31 -15.12 -19.68
CA PHE A 107 0.82 -15.25 -20.62
C PHE A 107 1.98 -14.31 -20.32
N THR A 108 1.71 -13.23 -19.59
CA THR A 108 2.73 -12.21 -19.33
C THR A 108 3.24 -12.34 -17.89
N ASP A 109 2.41 -12.24 -16.86
CA ASP A 109 2.91 -12.15 -15.48
C ASP A 109 3.05 -13.48 -14.73
N THR A 110 2.72 -14.63 -15.33
CA THR A 110 2.85 -15.92 -14.63
C THR A 110 4.32 -16.23 -14.34
N THR A 111 4.62 -16.48 -13.08
CA THR A 111 5.95 -16.92 -12.66
C THR A 111 6.12 -18.44 -12.81
N TYR A 112 7.36 -18.94 -12.65
CA TYR A 112 7.64 -20.38 -12.54
C TYR A 112 6.85 -21.08 -11.43
N TYR A 113 6.49 -20.34 -10.38
CA TYR A 113 5.88 -20.87 -9.15
C TYR A 113 4.38 -21.19 -9.28
N HIS A 114 3.81 -21.06 -10.48
CA HIS A 114 2.47 -21.54 -10.78
C HIS A 114 2.47 -23.04 -11.04
N ARG A 115 2.65 -23.82 -9.98
CA ARG A 115 2.58 -25.28 -9.99
C ARG A 115 2.04 -25.81 -8.66
N VAL A 116 1.57 -27.05 -8.69
CA VAL A 116 1.25 -27.82 -7.49
C VAL A 116 2.57 -28.25 -6.84
N CYS A 117 2.64 -28.14 -5.52
CA CYS A 117 3.75 -28.66 -4.74
C CYS A 117 3.76 -30.19 -4.76
N ASP A 118 4.95 -30.76 -4.59
CA ASP A 118 5.17 -32.18 -4.34
C ASP A 118 6.11 -32.34 -3.12
N PRO A 119 6.32 -33.55 -2.58
CA PRO A 119 7.12 -33.74 -1.38
C PRO A 119 8.56 -33.22 -1.46
N ASP A 120 9.16 -33.11 -2.65
CA ASP A 120 10.51 -32.58 -2.82
C ASP A 120 10.57 -31.03 -2.69
N ASP A 121 9.42 -30.36 -2.55
CA ASP A 121 9.34 -28.92 -2.28
C ASP A 121 9.46 -28.58 -0.80
N PHE A 122 9.32 -29.57 0.08
CA PHE A 122 9.49 -29.34 1.50
C PHE A 122 10.96 -29.13 1.81
N THR A 123 11.22 -28.04 2.52
CA THR A 123 12.59 -27.59 2.76
C THR A 123 13.15 -28.08 4.10
N THR A 124 12.29 -28.53 5.00
CA THR A 124 12.66 -29.18 6.26
C THR A 124 11.44 -29.89 6.86
N ASP A 125 11.70 -30.88 7.70
CA ASP A 125 10.77 -31.60 8.57
C ASP A 125 11.00 -31.29 10.07
N SER A 126 11.90 -30.34 10.37
CA SER A 126 12.33 -29.98 11.74
C SER A 126 12.05 -28.50 12.04
N VAL A 127 11.56 -28.23 13.24
CA VAL A 127 11.32 -26.85 13.70
C VAL A 127 12.64 -26.13 13.99
N GLU A 128 13.65 -26.87 14.42
CA GLU A 128 14.99 -26.35 14.70
C GLU A 128 15.60 -25.70 13.46
N ASP A 129 15.37 -26.29 12.28
CA ASP A 129 15.78 -25.72 10.99
C ASP A 129 15.02 -24.45 10.61
N LEU A 130 13.91 -24.12 11.29
CA LEU A 130 13.15 -22.89 11.09
C LEU A 130 13.56 -21.77 12.05
N MET A 131 14.40 -22.06 13.05
CA MET A 131 14.83 -21.09 14.05
C MET A 131 15.94 -20.19 13.52
N ILE A 132 15.75 -18.88 13.63
CA ILE A 132 16.80 -17.91 13.29
C ILE A 132 17.90 -17.97 14.36
N GLY A 133 19.07 -18.46 13.92
CA GLY A 133 20.24 -18.63 14.77
C GLY A 133 20.80 -17.33 15.34
N ASP A 134 21.55 -17.47 16.44
CA ASP A 134 22.06 -16.30 17.13
C ASP A 134 23.15 -15.53 16.34
N ASP A 135 23.82 -16.26 15.46
CA ASP A 135 24.93 -15.89 14.61
C ASP A 135 24.52 -15.49 13.19
N PHE A 136 23.23 -15.59 12.85
CA PHE A 136 22.73 -15.25 11.52
C PHE A 136 22.96 -13.78 11.21
N SER A 137 23.53 -13.50 10.04
CA SER A 137 23.56 -12.17 9.46
C SER A 137 22.19 -11.79 8.90
N THR A 138 21.99 -10.50 8.57
CA THR A 138 20.80 -10.03 7.85
C THR A 138 20.53 -10.83 6.58
N GLU A 139 21.60 -11.20 5.86
CA GLU A 139 21.50 -11.94 4.61
C GLU A 139 21.09 -13.39 4.86
N ASP A 140 21.65 -14.03 5.89
CA ASP A 140 21.29 -15.39 6.28
C ASP A 140 19.82 -15.46 6.72
N SER A 141 19.34 -14.48 7.50
CA SER A 141 17.92 -14.40 7.89
C SER A 141 16.99 -14.21 6.67
N ALA A 142 17.40 -13.41 5.69
CA ALA A 142 16.62 -13.21 4.47
C ALA A 142 16.61 -14.47 3.60
N GLU A 143 17.76 -15.12 3.40
CA GLU A 143 17.89 -16.37 2.67
C GLU A 143 17.09 -17.50 3.33
N HIS A 144 17.18 -17.64 4.64
CA HIS A 144 16.40 -18.59 5.42
C HIS A 144 14.89 -18.41 5.23
N MET A 145 14.39 -17.17 5.30
CA MET A 145 13.00 -16.84 5.01
C MET A 145 12.60 -17.14 3.56
N LEU A 146 13.48 -16.87 2.59
CA LEU A 146 13.22 -17.15 1.19
C LEU A 146 13.20 -18.66 0.92
N THR A 147 14.04 -19.44 1.60
CA THR A 147 14.12 -20.89 1.46
C THR A 147 12.88 -21.57 2.05
N HIS A 148 12.57 -21.30 3.32
CA HIS A 148 11.52 -22.03 4.03
C HIS A 148 10.13 -21.39 3.89
N GLY A 149 10.04 -20.10 3.56
CA GLY A 149 8.76 -19.37 3.59
C GLY A 149 8.23 -19.13 5.01
N VAL A 150 8.96 -19.60 6.02
CA VAL A 150 8.68 -19.41 7.45
C VAL A 150 10.00 -19.30 8.20
N SER A 151 10.04 -18.46 9.23
CA SER A 151 11.19 -18.36 10.14
C SER A 151 10.74 -17.95 11.52
N VAL A 152 11.25 -18.65 12.53
CA VAL A 152 10.94 -18.41 13.94
C VAL A 152 12.06 -17.56 14.54
N TYR A 153 11.69 -16.38 15.02
CA TYR A 153 12.57 -15.46 15.72
C TYR A 153 12.34 -15.62 17.22
N PRO A 154 13.34 -16.05 17.99
CA PRO A 154 13.21 -16.17 19.43
C PRO A 154 13.18 -14.80 20.12
N ASP A 155 12.54 -14.73 21.29
CA ASP A 155 12.57 -13.60 22.22
C ASP A 155 12.21 -12.24 21.56
N LEU A 156 11.20 -12.22 20.68
CA LEU A 156 10.75 -10.96 20.06
C LEU A 156 10.09 -10.03 21.08
N LEU A 157 9.37 -10.60 22.03
CA LEU A 157 8.70 -9.88 23.10
C LEU A 157 9.22 -10.25 24.47
N THR A 158 9.15 -9.29 25.39
CA THR A 158 9.34 -9.60 26.80
C THR A 158 8.13 -10.36 27.36
N ASN A 159 8.39 -11.27 28.32
CA ASN A 159 7.31 -12.00 29.02
C ASN A 159 6.27 -11.08 29.64
N GLU A 160 6.67 -9.89 30.12
CA GLU A 160 5.77 -8.88 30.66
C GLU A 160 4.82 -8.34 29.60
N THR A 161 5.35 -7.92 28.44
CA THR A 161 4.54 -7.41 27.33
C THR A 161 3.59 -8.49 26.81
N ALA A 162 4.06 -9.73 26.62
CA ALA A 162 3.25 -10.85 26.17
C ALA A 162 2.11 -11.17 27.16
N THR A 163 2.42 -11.32 28.46
CA THR A 163 1.43 -11.62 29.50
C THR A 163 0.36 -10.54 29.62
N GLU A 164 0.75 -9.25 29.64
CA GLU A 164 -0.22 -8.16 29.75
C GLU A 164 -1.14 -8.07 28.53
N LEU A 165 -0.61 -8.27 27.33
CA LEU A 165 -1.41 -8.28 26.10
C LEU A 165 -2.37 -9.47 26.06
N ARG A 166 -1.90 -10.66 26.46
CA ARG A 166 -2.72 -11.87 26.57
C ARG A 166 -3.91 -11.65 27.49
N ASP A 167 -3.65 -11.17 28.70
CA ASP A 167 -4.69 -10.92 29.69
C ASP A 167 -5.67 -9.83 29.25
N TRP A 168 -5.17 -8.79 28.58
CA TRP A 168 -6.03 -7.76 28.01
C TRP A 168 -6.93 -8.29 26.88
N ILE A 169 -6.37 -9.05 25.93
CA ILE A 169 -7.12 -9.66 24.83
C ILE A 169 -8.17 -10.62 25.38
N SER A 170 -7.79 -11.58 26.24
CA SER A 170 -8.76 -12.53 26.83
C SER A 170 -9.91 -11.83 27.56
N ARG A 171 -9.65 -10.70 28.24
CA ARG A 171 -10.73 -9.87 28.83
C ARG A 171 -11.62 -9.23 27.76
N GLU A 172 -11.06 -8.68 26.69
CA GLU A 172 -11.84 -8.12 25.58
C GLU A 172 -12.71 -9.17 24.91
N ASN A 173 -12.20 -10.41 24.76
CA ASN A 173 -12.96 -11.54 24.21
C ASN A 173 -14.19 -11.85 25.06
N TYR A 174 -14.02 -11.88 26.39
CA TYR A 174 -15.13 -12.17 27.30
C TYR A 174 -16.19 -11.06 27.31
N MET A 175 -15.79 -9.81 27.11
CA MET A 175 -16.69 -8.66 27.17
C MET A 175 -17.54 -8.47 25.92
N ARG A 176 -17.23 -9.15 24.81
CA ARG A 176 -17.90 -8.94 23.52
C ARG A 176 -18.51 -10.24 23.02
N GLU A 177 -19.82 -10.37 23.19
CA GLU A 177 -20.59 -11.56 22.78
C GLU A 177 -20.72 -11.74 21.24
N SER A 178 -20.33 -10.74 20.44
CA SER A 178 -20.68 -10.66 19.00
C SER A 178 -19.48 -10.70 18.04
N TRP A 179 -18.40 -11.38 18.39
CA TRP A 179 -17.23 -11.43 17.51
C TRP A 179 -17.40 -12.36 16.32
N SER A 180 -16.73 -12.01 15.22
CA SER A 180 -16.62 -12.86 14.06
C SER A 180 -15.91 -14.16 14.47
N VAL A 181 -16.65 -15.25 14.34
CA VAL A 181 -16.19 -16.58 14.66
C VAL A 181 -15.51 -17.15 13.42
N ILE A 182 -14.20 -17.41 13.48
CA ILE A 182 -13.52 -18.13 12.39
C ILE A 182 -13.78 -19.63 12.59
N GLU A 183 -14.60 -20.22 11.72
CA GLU A 183 -14.69 -21.67 11.51
C GLU A 183 -15.00 -22.57 12.72
N SER A 184 -15.42 -22.07 13.89
CA SER A 184 -16.00 -22.88 14.99
C SER A 184 -16.32 -22.00 16.20
N GLN A 185 -17.33 -22.37 17.01
CA GLN A 185 -17.78 -21.61 18.20
C GLN A 185 -16.69 -21.24 19.26
N ASN A 186 -15.45 -21.74 19.12
CA ASN A 186 -14.35 -21.58 20.07
C ASN A 186 -13.11 -20.89 19.48
N ARG A 187 -13.23 -20.21 18.33
CA ARG A 187 -12.12 -19.45 17.73
C ARG A 187 -12.57 -18.05 17.32
N PHE A 188 -11.87 -17.06 17.84
CA PHE A 188 -12.20 -15.65 17.71
C PHE A 188 -11.11 -14.90 16.98
N THR A 189 -11.49 -13.97 16.10
CA THR A 189 -10.57 -13.05 15.43
C THR A 189 -11.11 -11.62 15.49
N TRP A 190 -10.23 -10.63 15.58
CA TRP A 190 -10.63 -9.22 15.42
C TRP A 190 -9.44 -8.30 15.23
N GLY A 191 -9.64 -7.28 14.38
CA GLY A 191 -8.67 -6.21 14.17
C GLY A 191 -8.44 -5.32 15.38
N ILE A 192 -7.18 -5.01 15.69
CA ILE A 192 -6.77 -4.29 16.89
C ILE A 192 -6.35 -2.86 16.57
N ASP A 193 -6.91 -1.88 17.28
CA ASP A 193 -6.34 -0.52 17.29
C ASP A 193 -5.07 -0.49 18.14
N VAL A 194 -3.94 -0.13 17.54
CA VAL A 194 -2.64 0.04 18.21
C VAL A 194 -2.70 1.01 19.42
N ASN A 195 -3.68 1.92 19.47
CA ASN A 195 -3.85 2.86 20.57
C ASN A 195 -4.82 2.36 21.67
N LYS A 196 -5.39 1.16 21.54
CA LYS A 196 -6.37 0.63 22.50
C LYS A 196 -5.74 0.21 23.83
N HIS A 197 -4.45 -0.15 23.81
CA HIS A 197 -3.68 -0.54 25.00
C HIS A 197 -2.20 -0.11 24.85
N PRO A 198 -1.56 0.47 25.88
CA PRO A 198 -0.17 0.96 25.78
C PRO A 198 0.83 -0.14 25.42
N LYS A 199 0.63 -1.38 25.91
CA LYS A 199 1.51 -2.51 25.55
C LYS A 199 1.46 -2.88 24.06
N LEU A 200 0.45 -2.47 23.29
CA LEU A 200 0.45 -2.68 21.84
C LEU A 200 1.51 -1.80 21.17
N GLN A 201 1.77 -0.61 21.71
CA GLN A 201 2.89 0.23 21.24
C GLN A 201 4.22 -0.37 21.68
N THR A 202 4.31 -0.87 22.92
CA THR A 202 5.49 -1.59 23.42
C THR A 202 5.80 -2.81 22.56
N PHE A 203 4.79 -3.57 22.12
CA PHE A 203 4.94 -4.69 21.17
C PHE A 203 5.70 -4.26 19.92
N PHE A 204 5.24 -3.22 19.21
CA PHE A 204 5.96 -2.75 18.01
C PHE A 204 7.34 -2.17 18.32
N GLN A 205 7.53 -1.55 19.49
CA GLN A 205 8.84 -1.06 19.93
C GLN A 205 9.84 -2.20 20.19
N GLU A 206 9.40 -3.28 20.84
CA GLU A 206 10.21 -4.48 21.07
C GLU A 206 10.57 -5.16 19.74
N LEU A 207 9.61 -5.31 18.82
CA LEU A 207 9.89 -5.80 17.46
C LEU A 207 10.94 -4.94 16.74
N ALA A 208 10.82 -3.61 16.81
CA ALA A 208 11.75 -2.70 16.14
C ALA A 208 13.13 -2.63 16.81
N ALA A 209 13.22 -2.99 18.09
CA ALA A 209 14.45 -3.10 18.86
C ALA A 209 15.20 -4.42 18.58
N ASN A 210 14.50 -5.46 18.11
CA ASN A 210 15.13 -6.69 17.63
C ASN A 210 15.75 -6.46 16.24
N ASP A 211 17.07 -6.22 16.21
CA ASP A 211 17.79 -5.90 14.97
C ASP A 211 17.75 -7.05 13.94
N LYS A 212 17.73 -8.32 14.36
CA LYS A 212 17.66 -9.46 13.45
C LYS A 212 16.33 -9.51 12.74
N PHE A 213 15.24 -9.44 13.49
CA PHE A 213 13.90 -9.37 12.93
C PHE A 213 13.73 -8.16 12.03
N ARG A 214 14.06 -6.95 12.50
CA ARG A 214 13.91 -5.72 11.72
C ARG A 214 14.72 -5.77 10.43
N ASN A 215 16.01 -6.11 10.51
CA ASN A 215 16.88 -6.11 9.34
C ASN A 215 16.52 -7.26 8.38
N GLY A 216 16.19 -8.45 8.87
CA GLY A 216 15.74 -9.58 8.06
C GLY A 216 14.43 -9.27 7.34
N LEU A 217 13.45 -8.68 8.03
CA LEU A 217 12.21 -8.18 7.45
C LEU A 217 12.49 -7.12 6.38
N GLU A 218 13.27 -6.08 6.68
CA GLU A 218 13.57 -5.02 5.71
C GLU A 218 14.38 -5.52 4.50
N ALA A 219 15.15 -6.60 4.64
CA ALA A 219 15.84 -7.25 3.54
C ALA A 219 14.89 -7.96 2.57
N ILE A 220 13.74 -8.47 3.05
CA ILE A 220 12.73 -9.16 2.22
C ILE A 220 11.65 -8.24 1.68
N VAL A 221 11.12 -7.29 2.47
CA VAL A 221 10.00 -6.40 2.06
C VAL A 221 10.46 -5.00 1.69
N GLY A 222 11.72 -4.66 1.93
CA GLY A 222 12.26 -3.31 1.78
C GLY A 222 12.12 -2.45 3.05
N PRO A 223 12.72 -1.26 3.05
CA PRO A 223 12.85 -0.43 4.25
C PRO A 223 11.51 0.13 4.71
N ASP A 224 11.30 0.14 6.02
CA ASP A 224 10.12 0.68 6.72
C ASP A 224 8.80 0.16 6.12
N PRO A 225 8.53 -1.15 6.19
CA PRO A 225 7.41 -1.77 5.49
C PRO A 225 6.05 -1.23 5.93
N ALA A 226 5.06 -1.35 5.05
CA ALA A 226 3.67 -1.02 5.36
C ALA A 226 3.07 -2.12 6.25
N ILE A 227 2.22 -1.74 7.19
CA ILE A 227 1.38 -2.68 7.93
C ILE A 227 0.04 -2.76 7.21
N ILE A 228 -0.37 -3.98 6.84
CA ILE A 228 -1.64 -4.24 6.13
C ILE A 228 -2.62 -5.07 6.97
N GLU A 229 -2.18 -5.61 8.11
CA GLU A 229 -3.02 -6.32 9.06
C GLU A 229 -2.47 -6.17 10.48
N PHE A 230 -3.38 -6.05 11.45
CA PHE A 230 -3.04 -6.16 12.86
C PHE A 230 -4.24 -6.75 13.62
N THR A 231 -4.17 -8.03 13.96
CA THR A 231 -5.28 -8.81 14.53
C THR A 231 -4.84 -9.68 15.70
N ALA A 232 -5.79 -10.12 16.51
CA ALA A 232 -5.59 -11.18 17.50
C ALA A 232 -6.48 -12.37 17.14
N ILE A 233 -5.90 -13.56 17.19
CA ILE A 233 -6.64 -14.81 17.14
C ILE A 233 -6.60 -15.44 18.53
N THR A 234 -7.77 -15.81 19.05
CA THR A 234 -7.88 -16.60 20.27
C THR A 234 -8.55 -17.93 19.97
N SER A 235 -7.92 -19.02 20.40
CA SER A 235 -8.50 -20.35 20.38
C SER A 235 -8.77 -20.79 21.81
N SER A 236 -9.98 -21.23 22.07
CA SER A 236 -10.41 -21.81 23.34
C SER A 236 -10.54 -23.32 23.23
N TYR A 237 -10.54 -24.01 24.36
CA TYR A 237 -10.71 -25.47 24.42
C TYR A 237 -11.92 -25.92 23.60
N GLY A 238 -11.71 -26.91 22.71
CA GLY A 238 -12.72 -27.39 21.78
C GLY A 238 -12.76 -26.64 20.44
N ALA A 239 -11.83 -25.73 20.17
CA ALA A 239 -11.59 -25.25 18.80
C ALA A 239 -11.19 -26.44 17.91
N LEU A 240 -11.74 -26.51 16.69
CA LEU A 240 -11.41 -27.54 15.71
C LEU A 240 -10.21 -27.11 14.86
N ASP A 241 -9.58 -28.07 14.19
CA ASP A 241 -8.54 -27.80 13.19
C ASP A 241 -9.10 -26.91 12.07
N GLN A 242 -8.31 -25.92 11.66
CA GLN A 242 -8.56 -25.23 10.39
C GLN A 242 -8.12 -26.11 9.22
N HIS A 243 -8.71 -25.86 8.05
CA HIS A 243 -8.19 -26.39 6.80
C HIS A 243 -6.81 -25.80 6.50
N MET A 244 -5.95 -26.56 5.82
CA MET A 244 -4.67 -26.05 5.34
C MET A 244 -4.91 -24.99 4.27
N HIS A 245 -4.34 -23.80 4.45
CA HIS A 245 -4.55 -22.68 3.53
C HIS A 245 -3.33 -21.77 3.44
N ALA A 246 -3.28 -20.97 2.38
CA ALA A 246 -2.48 -19.77 2.31
C ALA A 246 -3.37 -18.56 2.63
N ASP A 247 -2.80 -17.51 3.23
CA ASP A 247 -3.54 -16.27 3.52
C ASP A 247 -3.97 -15.54 2.24
N VAL A 248 -3.25 -15.78 1.13
CA VAL A 248 -3.55 -15.21 -0.19
C VAL A 248 -4.00 -16.28 -1.18
N THR A 249 -4.97 -15.94 -2.03
CA THR A 249 -5.49 -16.84 -3.06
C THR A 249 -4.50 -16.98 -4.21
N THR A 250 -4.48 -18.17 -4.80
CA THR A 250 -3.57 -18.53 -5.89
C THR A 250 -3.77 -17.66 -7.14
N THR A 251 -5.00 -17.19 -7.38
CA THR A 251 -5.36 -16.32 -8.50
C THR A 251 -4.93 -14.87 -8.31
N GLY A 252 -4.62 -14.46 -7.08
CA GLY A 252 -4.30 -13.08 -6.73
C GLY A 252 -3.05 -12.93 -5.88
N SER A 253 -2.03 -13.78 -6.06
CA SER A 253 -0.81 -13.76 -5.25
C SER A 253 0.43 -13.33 -6.01
N ALA A 254 1.45 -12.86 -5.26
CA ALA A 254 2.75 -12.53 -5.79
C ALA A 254 3.53 -13.76 -6.27
N THR A 255 3.24 -14.94 -5.71
CA THR A 255 3.81 -16.21 -6.18
C THR A 255 3.45 -16.45 -7.63
N LYS A 256 2.17 -16.26 -8.00
CA LYS A 256 1.74 -16.44 -9.39
C LYS A 256 2.01 -15.21 -10.25
N TYR A 257 1.85 -14.01 -9.72
CA TYR A 257 1.94 -12.75 -10.47
C TYR A 257 2.73 -11.66 -9.71
N ALA A 258 4.03 -11.85 -9.49
CA ALA A 258 4.88 -10.95 -8.69
C ALA A 258 4.92 -9.48 -9.16
N ARG A 259 4.55 -9.22 -10.42
CA ARG A 259 4.45 -7.87 -11.00
C ARG A 259 3.06 -7.22 -10.82
N SER A 260 2.06 -8.03 -10.47
CA SER A 260 0.69 -7.63 -10.19
C SER A 260 0.38 -7.54 -8.71
N PHE A 261 1.02 -8.37 -7.90
CA PHE A 261 0.78 -8.42 -6.46
C PHE A 261 2.09 -8.26 -5.70
N VAL A 262 2.02 -7.58 -4.56
CA VAL A 262 3.17 -7.47 -3.66
C VAL A 262 3.28 -8.73 -2.80
N PRO A 263 4.51 -9.21 -2.49
CA PRO A 263 4.68 -10.16 -1.42
C PRO A 263 4.23 -9.55 -0.09
N SER A 264 3.70 -10.37 0.79
CA SER A 264 3.32 -9.98 2.13
C SER A 264 3.68 -11.09 3.12
N TYR A 265 3.96 -10.69 4.35
CA TYR A 265 4.49 -11.58 5.39
C TYR A 265 3.76 -11.36 6.72
N SER A 266 3.18 -12.41 7.27
CA SER A 266 2.44 -12.40 8.54
C SER A 266 3.36 -12.85 9.67
N LEU A 267 3.56 -12.01 10.69
CA LEU A 267 4.23 -12.39 11.93
C LEU A 267 3.19 -12.87 12.94
N PHE A 268 3.27 -14.14 13.33
CA PHE A 268 2.49 -14.74 14.40
C PHE A 268 3.30 -14.79 15.69
N VAL A 269 2.76 -14.23 16.78
CA VAL A 269 3.41 -14.18 18.09
C VAL A 269 2.47 -14.76 19.17
N PRO A 270 2.72 -15.97 19.70
CA PRO A 270 1.99 -16.48 20.85
C PRO A 270 2.25 -15.60 22.07
N LEU A 271 1.17 -15.24 22.77
CA LEU A 271 1.24 -14.44 23.99
C LEU A 271 1.26 -15.30 25.26
N GLN A 272 1.44 -16.61 25.10
CA GLN A 272 1.66 -17.61 26.14
C GLN A 272 2.37 -18.82 25.52
N ASP A 273 3.06 -19.61 26.35
CA ASP A 273 3.61 -20.90 25.91
C ASP A 273 2.49 -21.73 25.29
N THR A 274 2.72 -22.17 24.06
CA THR A 274 1.72 -22.86 23.26
C THR A 274 2.23 -24.26 22.92
N THR A 275 1.57 -25.28 23.45
CA THR A 275 1.88 -26.68 23.12
C THR A 275 1.16 -27.12 21.85
N TYR A 276 1.52 -28.30 21.36
CA TYR A 276 0.82 -28.99 20.30
C TYR A 276 -0.69 -29.11 20.59
N GLU A 277 -1.06 -29.58 21.81
CA GLU A 277 -2.45 -29.80 22.22
C GLU A 277 -3.25 -28.52 22.50
N MET A 278 -2.57 -27.38 22.72
CA MET A 278 -3.21 -26.06 22.72
C MET A 278 -3.60 -25.59 21.31
N GLY A 279 -3.22 -26.36 20.29
CA GLY A 279 -3.54 -26.12 18.90
C GLY A 279 -2.52 -25.23 18.21
N ALA A 280 -1.22 -25.35 18.49
CA ALA A 280 -0.14 -24.58 17.85
C ALA A 280 -0.32 -24.46 16.32
N THR A 281 0.20 -23.37 15.74
CA THR A 281 0.14 -23.19 14.29
C THR A 281 0.99 -24.26 13.62
N HIS A 282 0.42 -24.96 12.65
CA HIS A 282 1.16 -25.83 11.76
C HIS A 282 1.50 -25.08 10.48
N VAL A 283 2.71 -25.30 9.98
CA VAL A 283 3.24 -24.70 8.75
C VAL A 283 3.75 -25.78 7.81
N CYS A 284 3.86 -25.44 6.53
CA CYS A 284 4.38 -26.32 5.50
C CYS A 284 5.60 -25.65 4.82
N PRO A 285 6.82 -25.87 5.34
CA PRO A 285 8.00 -25.12 4.88
C PRO A 285 8.34 -25.37 3.41
N GLY A 286 8.48 -24.31 2.62
CA GLY A 286 8.83 -24.34 1.20
C GLY A 286 7.66 -24.09 0.25
N THR A 287 6.41 -24.20 0.71
CA THR A 287 5.24 -24.17 -0.19
C THR A 287 4.84 -22.79 -0.69
N HIS A 288 5.45 -21.71 -0.18
CA HIS A 288 5.29 -20.37 -0.75
C HIS A 288 5.78 -20.26 -2.21
N GLN A 289 6.50 -21.27 -2.69
CA GLN A 289 6.97 -21.45 -4.06
C GLN A 289 5.99 -22.19 -4.97
N CYS A 290 4.82 -22.56 -4.46
CA CYS A 290 3.79 -23.25 -5.23
C CYS A 290 2.52 -22.42 -5.21
N SER A 291 1.67 -22.64 -6.21
CA SER A 291 0.31 -22.10 -6.18
C SER A 291 -0.60 -22.97 -5.33
N GLU A 292 -0.38 -24.29 -5.26
CA GLU A 292 -1.27 -25.23 -4.58
C GLU A 292 -0.45 -26.25 -3.79
N ALA A 293 -0.83 -26.54 -2.54
CA ALA A 293 -0.09 -27.48 -1.68
C ALA A 293 -0.93 -28.11 -0.55
N ASP A 294 -2.23 -27.86 -0.47
CA ASP A 294 -3.12 -28.31 0.61
C ASP A 294 -3.04 -29.82 0.84
N ASP A 295 -3.28 -30.62 -0.19
CA ASP A 295 -3.29 -32.09 -0.08
C ASP A 295 -1.93 -32.66 0.35
N VAL A 296 -0.84 -32.17 -0.26
CA VAL A 296 0.51 -32.69 0.00
C VAL A 296 1.01 -32.25 1.38
N CYS A 297 0.66 -31.05 1.82
CA CYS A 297 0.99 -30.57 3.16
C CYS A 297 0.31 -31.38 4.25
N GLU A 298 -0.97 -31.73 4.07
CA GLU A 298 -1.72 -32.53 5.04
C GLU A 298 -1.12 -33.94 5.20
N GLU A 299 -0.60 -34.52 4.11
CA GLU A 299 -0.06 -35.88 4.11
C GLU A 299 1.41 -35.96 4.57
N TYR A 300 2.25 -34.96 4.22
CA TYR A 300 3.70 -35.09 4.31
C TYR A 300 4.43 -33.92 4.97
N GLY A 301 3.83 -32.72 5.01
CA GLY A 301 4.58 -31.47 5.26
C GLY A 301 4.10 -30.63 6.44
N SER A 302 3.07 -31.07 7.16
CA SER A 302 2.49 -30.28 8.26
C SER A 302 3.35 -30.37 9.52
N LEU A 303 4.08 -29.29 9.81
CA LEU A 303 4.97 -29.17 10.96
C LEU A 303 4.40 -28.21 11.99
N ALA A 304 4.20 -28.67 13.23
CA ALA A 304 3.81 -27.80 14.33
C ALA A 304 4.95 -26.84 14.70
N VAL A 305 4.71 -25.52 14.75
CA VAL A 305 5.74 -24.53 15.15
C VAL A 305 6.21 -24.75 16.60
N SER A 306 5.42 -25.43 17.44
CA SER A 306 5.84 -25.85 18.78
C SER A 306 6.84 -27.01 18.80
N GLY A 307 7.01 -27.69 17.66
CA GLY A 307 7.54 -29.06 17.60
C GLY A 307 6.47 -30.10 17.89
N GLU A 308 6.82 -31.36 17.63
CA GLU A 308 5.99 -32.52 17.95
C GLU A 308 6.45 -33.22 19.24
N GLY A 309 5.50 -33.79 19.99
CA GLY A 309 5.77 -34.61 21.16
C GLY A 309 5.50 -33.93 22.51
N GLU A 310 5.52 -34.74 23.57
CA GLU A 310 5.23 -34.29 24.93
C GLU A 310 6.29 -33.30 25.41
N GLY A 311 5.87 -32.07 25.70
CA GLY A 311 6.75 -31.00 26.17
C GLY A 311 7.29 -30.07 25.08
N ALA A 312 6.95 -30.30 23.81
CA ALA A 312 7.24 -29.38 22.72
C ALA A 312 6.41 -28.09 22.90
N ILE A 313 7.09 -26.92 22.90
CA ILE A 313 6.50 -25.63 23.24
C ILE A 313 6.95 -24.60 22.21
N TRP A 314 5.99 -23.86 21.67
CA TRP A 314 6.25 -22.57 21.05
C TRP A 314 6.23 -21.50 22.15
N SER A 315 7.41 -21.00 22.51
CA SER A 315 7.59 -20.16 23.70
C SER A 315 6.84 -18.84 23.56
N MET A 316 6.31 -18.36 24.68
CA MET A 316 5.71 -17.04 24.76
C MET A 316 6.68 -15.96 24.28
N GLY A 317 6.23 -15.10 23.37
CA GLY A 317 7.02 -13.98 22.87
C GLY A 317 7.99 -14.33 21.74
N ASP A 318 8.18 -15.61 21.38
CA ASP A 318 8.79 -16.00 20.12
C ASP A 318 7.84 -15.62 18.96
N GLY A 319 8.34 -15.40 17.76
CA GLY A 319 7.49 -15.07 16.61
C GLY A 319 7.83 -15.83 15.35
N ALA A 320 6.84 -16.44 14.71
CA ALA A 320 6.97 -17.07 13.41
C ALA A 320 6.56 -16.05 12.32
N LEU A 321 7.51 -15.60 11.52
CA LEU A 321 7.24 -14.82 10.31
C LEU A 321 6.95 -15.80 9.18
N LEU A 322 5.82 -15.66 8.51
CA LEU A 322 5.40 -16.51 7.39
C LEU A 322 5.23 -15.63 6.14
N ASN A 323 5.67 -16.12 4.99
CA ASN A 323 5.17 -15.62 3.72
C ASN A 323 3.67 -15.96 3.62
N GLN A 324 2.83 -15.02 3.19
CA GLN A 324 1.39 -15.27 3.11
C GLN A 324 0.99 -16.36 2.10
N GLN A 325 1.89 -16.79 1.21
CA GLN A 325 1.68 -17.97 0.36
C GLN A 325 2.06 -19.30 1.06
N THR A 326 2.78 -19.27 2.18
CA THR A 326 3.12 -20.48 2.92
C THR A 326 1.83 -21.12 3.44
N TYR A 327 1.66 -22.41 3.13
CA TYR A 327 0.48 -23.14 3.58
C TYR A 327 0.62 -23.41 5.08
N HIS A 328 -0.43 -23.13 5.82
CA HIS A 328 -0.47 -23.26 7.26
C HIS A 328 -1.91 -23.51 7.74
N LYS A 329 -2.04 -23.93 8.99
CA LYS A 329 -3.34 -24.06 9.69
C LYS A 329 -3.17 -23.88 11.18
N GLY A 330 -4.19 -23.33 11.85
CA GLY A 330 -4.27 -23.40 13.30
C GLY A 330 -4.93 -24.69 13.74
N MET A 331 -4.22 -25.53 14.50
CA MET A 331 -4.74 -26.80 15.01
C MET A 331 -5.84 -26.61 16.06
N GLY A 332 -6.58 -27.69 16.29
CA GLY A 332 -7.61 -27.78 17.30
C GLY A 332 -7.03 -27.75 18.71
N PHE A 333 -7.79 -27.16 19.62
CA PHE A 333 -7.39 -27.02 21.01
C PHE A 333 -8.00 -28.15 21.83
N THR A 334 -7.18 -29.15 22.16
CA THR A 334 -7.58 -30.38 22.88
C THR A 334 -7.07 -30.45 24.32
N GLN A 335 -6.14 -29.58 24.75
CA GLN A 335 -5.61 -29.60 26.12
C GLN A 335 -6.62 -29.11 27.16
N LYS A 336 -7.23 -30.05 27.88
CA LYS A 336 -8.25 -29.71 28.88
C LYS A 336 -7.68 -28.95 30.07
N GLY A 337 -8.31 -27.83 30.42
CA GLY A 337 -7.95 -27.03 31.60
C GLY A 337 -6.76 -26.08 31.38
N ALA A 338 -6.17 -26.09 30.18
CA ALA A 338 -5.23 -25.05 29.77
C ALA A 338 -5.97 -23.72 29.54
N GLN A 339 -5.20 -22.64 29.55
CA GLN A 339 -5.70 -21.31 29.27
C GLN A 339 -5.94 -21.10 27.77
N ASP A 340 -6.80 -20.15 27.40
CA ASP A 340 -6.99 -19.80 25.98
C ASP A 340 -5.66 -19.46 25.29
N ARG A 341 -5.47 -20.00 24.07
CA ARG A 341 -4.33 -19.69 23.22
C ARG A 341 -4.59 -18.38 22.49
N VAL A 342 -3.84 -17.34 22.82
CA VAL A 342 -3.87 -16.05 22.13
C VAL A 342 -2.62 -15.90 21.25
N VAL A 343 -2.81 -15.55 19.99
CA VAL A 343 -1.77 -15.24 19.02
C VAL A 343 -2.02 -13.84 18.45
N LEU A 344 -1.01 -12.98 18.54
CA LEU A 344 -1.04 -11.66 17.90
C LEU A 344 -0.45 -11.77 16.49
N ILE A 345 -1.08 -11.09 15.52
CA ILE A 345 -0.69 -11.17 14.11
C ILE A 345 -0.46 -9.77 13.57
N ALA A 346 0.69 -9.55 12.95
CA ALA A 346 0.98 -8.34 12.19
C ALA A 346 1.48 -8.69 10.78
N THR A 347 0.84 -8.16 9.75
CA THR A 347 1.20 -8.46 8.36
C THR A 347 1.89 -7.26 7.71
N PHE A 348 3.06 -7.53 7.13
CA PHE A 348 3.95 -6.56 6.51
C PHE A 348 3.92 -6.71 4.99
N ALA A 349 3.93 -5.57 4.29
CA ALA A 349 4.09 -5.53 2.84
C ALA A 349 5.07 -4.43 2.43
N PRO A 350 5.72 -4.55 1.26
CA PRO A 350 6.47 -3.45 0.67
C PRO A 350 5.63 -2.18 0.62
N ARG A 351 6.27 -1.04 0.88
CA ARG A 351 5.61 0.26 0.73
C ARG A 351 5.21 0.49 -0.72
N PRO A 352 4.03 1.08 -0.98
CA PRO A 352 3.65 1.43 -2.33
C PRO A 352 4.59 2.51 -2.90
N ASN A 353 5.10 2.31 -4.11
CA ASN A 353 6.01 3.24 -4.78
C ASN A 353 5.26 4.42 -5.45
N HIS A 354 4.52 5.18 -4.64
CA HIS A 354 3.80 6.37 -5.11
C HIS A 354 4.72 7.55 -5.42
N ARG A 355 5.91 7.63 -4.79
CA ARG A 355 6.85 8.76 -4.99
C ARG A 355 7.32 8.86 -6.43
N ASN A 356 7.60 7.71 -7.04
CA ASN A 356 7.93 7.67 -8.45
C ASN A 356 6.67 7.57 -9.31
N GLY A 357 5.46 7.45 -8.75
CA GLY A 357 4.21 7.33 -9.52
C GLY A 357 4.16 6.02 -10.31
N LEU A 358 4.67 4.94 -9.69
CA LEU A 358 4.99 3.69 -10.35
C LEU A 358 4.31 2.47 -9.76
N GLU A 359 3.54 2.60 -8.68
CA GLU A 359 2.92 1.42 -8.09
C GLU A 359 1.91 0.83 -9.09
N THR A 360 2.29 -0.33 -9.64
CA THR A 360 1.51 -1.16 -10.55
C THR A 360 0.92 -2.37 -9.85
N ARG A 361 1.39 -2.69 -8.63
CA ARG A 361 0.95 -3.88 -7.90
C ARG A 361 -0.21 -3.56 -6.97
N GLN A 362 -0.83 -4.62 -6.51
CA GLN A 362 -1.89 -4.65 -5.51
C GLN A 362 -1.44 -5.50 -4.32
N ILE A 363 -2.13 -5.36 -3.19
CA ILE A 363 -2.01 -6.36 -2.12
C ILE A 363 -2.63 -7.67 -2.61
N GLY A 364 -2.10 -8.83 -2.18
CA GLY A 364 -2.63 -10.12 -2.60
C GLY A 364 -4.11 -10.31 -2.25
N GLN A 365 -4.85 -11.07 -3.05
CA GLN A 365 -6.28 -11.33 -2.83
C GLN A 365 -6.50 -12.45 -1.82
N GLY A 366 -7.71 -12.60 -1.29
CA GLY A 366 -8.10 -13.65 -0.34
C GLY A 366 -7.90 -13.27 1.12
N GLY A 367 -6.87 -12.49 1.42
CA GLY A 367 -6.54 -12.09 2.78
C GLY A 367 -7.65 -11.27 3.44
N SER A 368 -8.04 -11.65 4.66
CA SER A 368 -9.01 -10.90 5.46
C SER A 368 -8.52 -9.48 5.81
N TYR A 369 -7.20 -9.27 5.86
CA TYR A 369 -6.52 -8.02 6.23
C TYR A 369 -7.32 -7.21 7.26
N SER A 370 -7.43 -7.77 8.47
CA SER A 370 -8.23 -7.23 9.58
C SER A 370 -7.66 -5.93 10.18
N LEU A 371 -7.12 -5.02 9.36
CA LEU A 371 -6.63 -3.72 9.78
C LEU A 371 -7.76 -2.70 9.81
N LEU A 372 -7.95 -2.04 10.95
CA LEU A 372 -8.97 -0.98 11.07
C LEU A 372 -8.72 0.13 10.03
N TRP A 373 -9.80 0.65 9.45
CA TRP A 373 -9.74 1.62 8.34
C TRP A 373 -8.79 2.79 8.60
N HIS A 374 -8.68 3.27 9.85
CA HIS A 374 -7.83 4.41 10.21
C HIS A 374 -6.36 4.06 10.41
N GLN A 375 -5.98 2.78 10.50
CA GLN A 375 -4.59 2.34 10.61
C GLN A 375 -3.92 2.14 9.24
N TRP A 376 -4.70 2.04 8.16
CA TRP A 376 -4.16 2.05 6.81
C TRP A 376 -3.35 3.33 6.53
N GLY A 377 -2.41 3.25 5.60
CA GLY A 377 -1.53 4.35 5.18
C GLY A 377 -0.27 4.50 6.05
N HIS A 378 -0.13 3.68 7.08
CA HIS A 378 0.95 3.73 8.06
C HIS A 378 1.98 2.62 7.84
N THR A 379 3.17 2.84 8.37
CA THR A 379 4.34 1.97 8.24
C THR A 379 4.74 1.38 9.59
N PHE A 380 5.66 0.43 9.59
CA PHE A 380 6.21 -0.13 10.81
C PHE A 380 6.76 0.95 11.74
N SER A 381 7.49 1.95 11.23
CA SER A 381 8.00 3.05 12.07
C SER A 381 6.90 3.99 12.60
N ASP A 382 5.74 4.07 11.94
CA ASP A 382 4.58 4.79 12.44
C ASP A 382 3.94 4.04 13.62
N PHE A 383 3.82 2.72 13.55
CA PHE A 383 3.28 1.88 14.63
C PHE A 383 4.17 1.88 15.88
N VAL A 384 5.50 1.88 15.71
CA VAL A 384 6.48 2.04 16.80
C VAL A 384 6.25 3.33 17.59
N ASN A 385 5.76 4.38 16.92
CA ASN A 385 5.52 5.71 17.49
C ASN A 385 4.05 6.13 17.33
N ALA A 386 3.12 5.19 17.53
CA ALA A 386 1.70 5.42 17.25
C ALA A 386 1.13 6.62 18.03
N ASP A 387 1.58 6.82 19.28
CA ASP A 387 1.23 7.94 20.15
C ASP A 387 1.51 9.32 19.52
N LYS A 388 2.50 9.41 18.64
CA LYS A 388 2.94 10.67 18.00
C LYS A 388 2.56 10.75 16.53
N ARG A 389 2.55 9.61 15.83
CA ARG A 389 2.43 9.56 14.37
C ARG A 389 1.04 9.13 13.90
N MET A 390 0.26 8.50 14.76
CA MET A 390 -1.09 8.01 14.49
C MET A 390 -2.13 8.77 15.32
N THR A 391 -1.97 10.08 15.42
CA THR A 391 -2.92 10.98 16.10
C THR A 391 -3.89 11.60 15.10
N GLU A 392 -5.09 11.96 15.56
CA GLU A 392 -6.01 12.75 14.74
C GLU A 392 -5.53 14.21 14.60
N PRO A 393 -5.75 14.86 13.44
CA PRO A 393 -6.42 14.35 12.24
C PRO A 393 -5.49 13.59 11.27
N GLN A 394 -4.19 13.50 11.55
CA GLN A 394 -3.20 12.95 10.62
C GLN A 394 -3.45 11.48 10.30
N LYS A 395 -3.87 10.70 11.30
CA LYS A 395 -4.24 9.27 11.15
C LYS A 395 -5.30 9.09 10.06
N THR A 396 -6.44 9.78 10.20
CA THR A 396 -7.53 9.78 9.21
C THR A 396 -7.07 10.30 7.84
N LEU A 397 -6.30 11.39 7.81
CA LEU A 397 -5.86 11.96 6.53
C LEU A 397 -4.87 11.05 5.79
N ARG A 398 -4.05 10.26 6.49
CA ARG A 398 -3.14 9.26 5.89
C ARG A 398 -3.91 8.04 5.41
N SER A 399 -4.85 7.54 6.21
CA SER A 399 -5.66 6.38 5.82
C SER A 399 -6.51 6.65 4.58
N LEU A 400 -6.98 7.88 4.41
CA LEU A 400 -7.69 8.31 3.20
C LEU A 400 -6.76 8.71 2.04
N GLY A 401 -5.43 8.67 2.22
CA GLY A 401 -4.46 9.06 1.19
C GLY A 401 -4.43 10.57 0.87
N VAL A 402 -5.07 11.41 1.69
CA VAL A 402 -5.15 12.87 1.50
C VAL A 402 -3.81 13.53 1.78
N ILE A 403 -3.13 13.11 2.85
CA ILE A 403 -1.72 13.44 3.07
C ILE A 403 -0.85 12.27 2.65
N LYS A 404 0.39 12.57 2.27
CA LYS A 404 1.35 11.57 1.79
C LYS A 404 1.50 10.44 2.82
N GLY A 405 0.81 9.33 2.55
CA GLY A 405 1.02 8.06 3.23
C GLY A 405 2.34 7.45 2.79
N ASN A 406 2.99 6.74 3.71
CA ASN A 406 4.13 5.89 3.38
C ASN A 406 3.70 4.43 3.19
N GLY A 407 2.51 4.03 3.67
CA GLY A 407 1.93 2.70 3.47
C GLY A 407 0.74 2.67 2.50
N TRP A 408 0.11 1.50 2.35
CA TRP A 408 -1.12 1.29 1.58
C TRP A 408 -2.29 1.96 2.27
N ASN A 409 -2.98 2.87 1.58
CA ASN A 409 -4.11 3.62 2.16
C ASN A 409 -5.44 2.88 1.98
N TYR A 410 -6.40 3.15 2.86
CA TYR A 410 -7.69 2.47 2.93
C TYR A 410 -8.47 2.58 1.62
N LEU A 411 -8.54 3.78 1.03
CA LEU A 411 -9.26 3.99 -0.24
C LEU A 411 -8.67 3.19 -1.39
N THR A 412 -7.35 3.03 -1.41
CA THR A 412 -6.65 2.22 -2.41
C THR A 412 -6.95 0.74 -2.21
N THR A 413 -6.83 0.23 -0.98
CA THR A 413 -7.11 -1.18 -0.68
C THR A 413 -8.57 -1.55 -0.92
N ILE A 414 -9.52 -0.73 -0.47
CA ILE A 414 -10.95 -1.00 -0.69
C ILE A 414 -11.30 -0.96 -2.18
N SER A 415 -10.64 -0.10 -2.96
CA SER A 415 -10.80 -0.07 -4.41
C SER A 415 -10.27 -1.35 -5.06
N MET A 416 -9.13 -1.87 -4.61
CA MET A 416 -8.60 -3.15 -5.11
C MET A 416 -9.56 -4.29 -4.82
N ARG A 417 -10.09 -4.36 -3.60
CA ARG A 417 -11.06 -5.40 -3.22
C ARG A 417 -12.35 -5.30 -4.02
N MET A 418 -12.90 -4.10 -4.14
CA MET A 418 -14.10 -3.85 -4.93
C MET A 418 -13.90 -4.15 -6.42
N ALA A 419 -12.74 -3.81 -7.00
CA ALA A 419 -12.45 -4.05 -8.40
C ALA A 419 -12.30 -5.53 -8.73
N ASN A 420 -12.00 -6.38 -7.73
CA ASN A 420 -11.69 -7.80 -7.93
C ASN A 420 -12.65 -8.74 -7.20
N GLU A 421 -13.74 -8.21 -6.63
CA GLU A 421 -14.71 -8.97 -5.83
C GLU A 421 -14.02 -9.82 -4.75
N ASP A 422 -13.06 -9.20 -4.06
CA ASP A 422 -12.25 -9.88 -3.04
C ASP A 422 -13.03 -10.03 -1.71
N THR A 423 -12.39 -10.61 -0.68
CA THR A 423 -12.95 -10.77 0.68
C THR A 423 -13.63 -9.49 1.19
N GLU A 424 -14.84 -9.63 1.76
CA GLU A 424 -15.77 -8.56 2.17
C GLU A 424 -16.35 -7.68 1.04
N MET A 425 -16.00 -7.94 -0.23
CA MET A 425 -16.43 -7.17 -1.40
C MET A 425 -17.01 -8.03 -2.52
N ARG A 426 -17.36 -9.29 -2.22
CA ARG A 426 -18.19 -10.15 -3.07
C ARG A 426 -19.66 -9.73 -3.04
N PRO A 427 -20.45 -10.05 -4.09
CA PRO A 427 -21.89 -9.78 -4.13
C PRO A 427 -22.66 -10.24 -2.89
N GLU A 428 -22.32 -11.40 -2.33
CA GLU A 428 -23.03 -11.97 -1.17
C GLU A 428 -22.87 -11.10 0.08
N HIS A 429 -21.71 -10.47 0.26
CA HIS A 429 -21.50 -9.54 1.40
C HIS A 429 -22.29 -8.24 1.23
N LEU A 430 -22.59 -7.83 -0.01
CA LEU A 430 -23.44 -6.67 -0.25
C LEU A 430 -24.89 -7.00 0.12
N GLU A 431 -25.34 -8.20 -0.22
CA GLU A 431 -26.65 -8.72 0.17
C GLU A 431 -26.75 -8.79 1.70
N GLU A 432 -25.76 -9.39 2.38
CA GLU A 432 -25.66 -9.42 3.85
C GLU A 432 -25.72 -8.02 4.47
N LEU A 433 -24.93 -7.06 3.96
CA LEU A 433 -24.97 -5.67 4.42
C LEU A 433 -26.39 -5.07 4.29
N LEU A 434 -27.08 -5.28 3.17
CA LEU A 434 -28.37 -4.66 2.89
C LEU A 434 -29.55 -5.36 3.59
N GLU A 435 -29.46 -6.67 3.78
CA GLU A 435 -30.52 -7.49 4.32
C GLU A 435 -30.38 -7.72 5.83
N GLU A 436 -29.18 -8.05 6.31
CA GLU A 436 -28.92 -8.44 7.70
C GLU A 436 -28.45 -7.26 8.57
N GLU A 437 -27.61 -6.36 8.02
CA GLU A 437 -27.05 -5.23 8.78
C GLU A 437 -27.86 -3.92 8.67
N ASP A 438 -29.07 -3.97 8.12
CA ASP A 438 -29.92 -2.79 7.83
C ASP A 438 -29.26 -1.73 6.91
N GLY A 439 -28.25 -2.15 6.15
CA GLY A 439 -27.45 -1.30 5.27
C GLY A 439 -26.60 -0.29 6.02
N LEU A 440 -26.28 0.82 5.34
CA LEU A 440 -25.63 1.98 5.95
C LEU A 440 -26.63 2.68 6.88
N TRP A 441 -26.61 2.35 8.17
CA TRP A 441 -27.56 2.83 9.19
C TRP A 441 -27.77 4.36 9.22
N PHE A 442 -26.79 5.14 8.77
CA PHE A 442 -26.86 6.60 8.72
C PHE A 442 -27.58 7.14 7.48
N LEU A 443 -27.96 6.28 6.53
CA LEU A 443 -28.70 6.61 5.32
C LEU A 443 -30.09 5.97 5.32
N PRO A 444 -31.12 6.67 4.80
CA PRO A 444 -32.44 6.06 4.65
C PRO A 444 -32.40 4.80 3.78
N ARG A 445 -33.05 3.71 4.23
CA ARG A 445 -33.11 2.42 3.52
C ARG A 445 -33.57 2.55 2.06
N ALA A 446 -34.57 3.40 1.81
CA ALA A 446 -35.05 3.73 0.46
C ALA A 446 -34.00 4.36 -0.49
N TRP A 447 -32.82 4.74 -0.01
CA TRP A 447 -31.71 5.22 -0.84
C TRP A 447 -30.73 4.09 -1.20
N GLN A 448 -30.87 2.91 -0.59
CA GLN A 448 -29.96 1.78 -0.68
C GLN A 448 -30.58 0.62 -1.48
N ASP A 449 -31.88 0.34 -1.30
CA ASP A 449 -32.61 -0.85 -1.79
C ASP A 449 -32.74 -1.06 -3.32
N ASN A 450 -32.01 -0.31 -4.15
CA ASN A 450 -32.19 -0.35 -5.61
C ASN A 450 -30.85 -0.51 -6.34
N ILE A 451 -30.41 -1.76 -6.49
CA ILE A 451 -29.20 -2.14 -7.25
C ILE A 451 -29.55 -2.34 -8.73
N ASN A 452 -30.24 -1.38 -9.36
CA ASN A 452 -30.51 -1.46 -10.80
C ASN A 452 -29.33 -0.97 -11.66
N GLU A 453 -28.28 -0.38 -11.06
CA GLU A 453 -27.08 0.03 -11.79
C GLU A 453 -26.16 -1.16 -12.00
N ILE A 454 -26.27 -1.77 -13.18
CA ILE A 454 -25.31 -2.78 -13.65
C ILE A 454 -23.98 -2.07 -13.88
N SER A 455 -22.93 -2.54 -13.21
CA SER A 455 -21.56 -2.08 -13.40
C SER A 455 -20.72 -3.18 -14.06
N ASP A 456 -19.88 -2.81 -15.03
CA ASP A 456 -18.93 -3.72 -15.68
C ASP A 456 -17.69 -4.08 -14.81
N ILE A 457 -17.73 -3.77 -13.51
CA ILE A 457 -16.60 -3.92 -12.58
C ILE A 457 -16.99 -4.89 -11.47
N SER A 458 -17.93 -4.47 -10.61
CA SER A 458 -18.52 -5.30 -9.56
C SER A 458 -19.85 -4.72 -9.09
N GLU A 459 -20.65 -5.53 -8.40
CA GLU A 459 -21.92 -5.10 -7.82
C GLU A 459 -21.75 -4.02 -6.75
N TRP A 460 -20.71 -4.14 -5.91
CA TRP A 460 -20.36 -3.12 -4.91
C TRP A 460 -20.08 -1.75 -5.53
N HIS A 461 -19.37 -1.71 -6.66
CA HIS A 461 -19.18 -0.46 -7.39
C HIS A 461 -20.51 0.08 -7.93
N GLY A 462 -21.34 -0.78 -8.55
CA GLY A 462 -22.67 -0.39 -9.01
C GLY A 462 -23.55 0.19 -7.90
N PHE A 463 -23.52 -0.44 -6.72
CA PHE A 463 -24.20 0.03 -5.52
C PHE A 463 -23.67 1.39 -5.05
N ALA A 464 -22.35 1.55 -4.91
CA ALA A 464 -21.73 2.79 -4.44
C ALA A 464 -22.06 3.97 -5.37
N VAL A 465 -21.99 3.77 -6.69
CA VAL A 465 -22.32 4.79 -7.69
C VAL A 465 -23.80 5.13 -7.67
N GLY A 466 -24.67 4.11 -7.66
CA GLY A 466 -26.10 4.29 -7.57
C GLY A 466 -26.51 5.05 -6.30
N LEU A 467 -25.86 4.76 -5.18
CA LEU A 467 -26.05 5.45 -3.90
C LEU A 467 -25.65 6.92 -4.00
N VAL A 468 -24.45 7.24 -4.53
CA VAL A 468 -23.98 8.62 -4.70
C VAL A 468 -24.91 9.43 -5.59
N LYS A 469 -25.35 8.89 -6.74
CA LYS A 469 -26.32 9.56 -7.64
C LYS A 469 -27.66 9.80 -6.96
N ARG A 470 -28.15 8.85 -6.18
CA ARG A 470 -29.38 9.01 -5.39
C ARG A 470 -29.23 10.08 -4.33
N MET A 471 -28.13 10.08 -3.58
CA MET A 471 -27.81 11.13 -2.60
C MET A 471 -27.78 12.51 -3.26
N GLU A 472 -27.08 12.65 -4.39
CA GLU A 472 -27.05 13.91 -5.14
C GLU A 472 -28.46 14.38 -5.53
N SER A 473 -29.27 13.49 -6.11
CA SER A 473 -30.65 13.78 -6.51
C SER A 473 -31.54 14.18 -5.32
N LYS A 474 -31.45 13.46 -4.20
CA LYS A 474 -32.24 13.72 -3.00
C LYS A 474 -31.80 15.00 -2.30
N PHE A 475 -30.50 15.22 -2.12
CA PHE A 475 -29.98 16.47 -1.54
C PHE A 475 -30.28 17.69 -2.41
N ARG A 476 -30.22 17.56 -3.74
CA ARG A 476 -30.70 18.60 -4.67
C ARG A 476 -32.16 18.91 -4.44
N GLY A 477 -33.01 17.88 -4.35
CA GLY A 477 -34.44 18.04 -4.07
C GLY A 477 -34.70 18.73 -2.73
N PHE A 478 -34.07 18.27 -1.64
CA PHE A 478 -34.19 18.88 -0.32
C PHE A 478 -33.67 20.31 -0.27
N TYR A 479 -32.55 20.59 -0.93
CA TYR A 479 -32.01 21.94 -1.04
C TYR A 479 -33.00 22.87 -1.78
N LEU A 480 -33.57 22.44 -2.91
CA LEU A 480 -34.55 23.24 -3.65
C LEU A 480 -35.84 23.50 -2.85
N ILE A 481 -36.35 22.49 -2.13
CA ILE A 481 -37.49 22.63 -1.23
C ILE A 481 -37.16 23.58 -0.08
N GLY A 482 -36.00 23.38 0.57
CA GLY A 482 -35.51 24.21 1.66
C GLY A 482 -35.32 25.67 1.23
N LEU A 483 -34.75 25.90 0.05
CA LEU A 483 -34.61 27.23 -0.55
C LEU A 483 -35.98 27.87 -0.84
N GLY A 484 -36.93 27.11 -1.38
CA GLY A 484 -38.30 27.58 -1.64
C GLY A 484 -39.04 27.96 -0.35
N LEU A 485 -38.95 27.15 0.70
CA LEU A 485 -39.49 27.43 2.03
C LEU A 485 -38.82 28.66 2.65
N TYR A 486 -37.50 28.75 2.56
CA TYR A 486 -36.72 29.88 3.05
C TYR A 486 -37.16 31.20 2.39
N VAL A 487 -37.31 31.21 1.05
CA VAL A 487 -37.82 32.36 0.29
C VAL A 487 -39.27 32.68 0.67
N SER A 488 -40.12 31.67 0.87
CA SER A 488 -41.54 31.85 1.22
C SER A 488 -41.73 32.42 2.63
N ILE A 489 -41.03 31.87 3.64
CA ILE A 489 -41.05 32.37 5.02
C ILE A 489 -40.53 33.80 5.05
N LEU A 490 -39.44 34.10 4.35
CA LEU A 490 -38.91 35.45 4.32
C LEU A 490 -39.88 36.43 3.64
N SER A 491 -40.49 36.03 2.53
CA SER A 491 -41.51 36.83 1.84
C SER A 491 -42.70 37.10 2.76
N PHE A 492 -43.14 36.09 3.52
CA PHE A 492 -44.19 36.22 4.52
C PHE A 492 -43.81 37.17 5.66
N LEU A 493 -42.58 37.08 6.19
CA LEU A 493 -42.07 38.01 7.20
C LEU A 493 -42.00 39.45 6.69
N VAL A 494 -41.60 39.66 5.43
CA VAL A 494 -41.60 40.98 4.78
C VAL A 494 -43.04 41.49 4.62
N MET A 495 -43.99 40.62 4.27
CA MET A 495 -45.41 40.95 4.17
C MET A 495 -46.02 41.31 5.53
N ILE A 496 -45.69 40.61 6.61
CA ILE A 496 -46.10 40.96 7.98
C ILE A 496 -45.53 42.32 8.37
N GLN A 497 -44.23 42.55 8.16
CA GLN A 497 -43.62 43.85 8.44
C GLN A 497 -44.32 44.98 7.69
N TYR A 498 -44.74 44.72 6.44
CA TYR A 498 -45.52 45.66 5.64
C TYR A 498 -46.94 45.88 6.20
N ALA A 499 -47.66 44.82 6.52
CA ALA A 499 -49.05 44.87 6.97
C ALA A 499 -49.21 45.56 8.34
N PHE A 500 -48.27 45.35 9.27
CA PHE A 500 -48.34 45.91 10.62
C PHE A 500 -47.70 47.30 10.75
N GLY A 501 -47.20 47.90 9.66
CA GLY A 501 -46.60 49.24 9.68
C GLY A 501 -45.40 49.36 10.63
N ILE A 502 -44.75 48.24 10.97
CA ILE A 502 -43.62 48.17 11.89
C ILE A 502 -42.40 48.73 11.14
N GLY A 503 -42.34 50.06 11.13
CA GLY A 503 -41.31 50.85 10.50
C GLY A 503 -41.87 51.78 9.42
N LYS A 504 -41.78 53.10 9.65
CA LYS A 504 -41.62 54.12 8.60
C LYS A 504 -40.27 53.89 7.90
N ILE A 505 -40.13 52.72 7.28
CA ILE A 505 -38.97 52.26 6.55
C ILE A 505 -39.01 53.02 5.23
N SER A 506 -38.09 53.98 5.08
CA SER A 506 -37.92 54.74 3.85
C SER A 506 -37.88 53.78 2.65
N ARG A 507 -38.36 54.23 1.48
CA ARG A 507 -38.36 53.43 0.24
C ARG A 507 -36.97 52.83 -0.07
N GLN A 508 -35.91 53.49 0.39
CA GLN A 508 -34.51 53.08 0.26
C GLN A 508 -34.16 51.81 1.09
N SER A 509 -34.80 51.60 2.24
CA SER A 509 -34.54 50.40 3.07
C SER A 509 -35.15 49.11 2.52
N LYS A 510 -36.20 49.17 1.69
CA LYS A 510 -36.82 47.97 1.08
C LYS A 510 -35.88 47.28 0.09
N LEU A 511 -35.28 48.05 -0.81
CA LEU A 511 -34.27 47.55 -1.76
C LEU A 511 -33.06 46.98 -1.01
N SER A 512 -32.66 47.63 0.09
CA SER A 512 -31.53 47.21 0.90
C SER A 512 -31.73 45.87 1.63
N SER A 513 -32.98 45.52 1.98
CA SER A 513 -33.27 44.26 2.70
C SER A 513 -33.24 43.06 1.74
N GLY A 514 -33.82 43.21 0.54
CA GLY A 514 -33.73 42.19 -0.51
C GLY A 514 -32.29 41.97 -0.95
N LEU A 515 -31.54 43.04 -1.19
CA LEU A 515 -30.12 42.94 -1.56
C LEU A 515 -29.29 42.25 -0.46
N ARG A 516 -29.48 42.62 0.81
CA ARG A 516 -28.80 41.97 1.95
C ARG A 516 -29.07 40.47 2.02
N PHE A 517 -30.28 40.04 1.68
CA PHE A 517 -30.64 38.63 1.61
C PHE A 517 -29.87 37.90 0.51
N PHE A 518 -29.91 38.40 -0.72
CA PHE A 518 -29.19 37.79 -1.85
C PHE A 518 -27.69 37.76 -1.59
N CYS A 519 -27.11 38.85 -1.08
CA CYS A 519 -25.71 38.89 -0.68
C CYS A 519 -25.37 37.82 0.36
N ARG A 520 -26.27 37.53 1.31
CA ARG A 520 -26.02 36.53 2.34
C ARG A 520 -26.06 35.10 1.81
N ILE A 521 -27.05 34.75 0.99
CA ILE A 521 -27.08 33.46 0.29
C ILE A 521 -25.81 33.35 -0.57
N PHE A 522 -25.50 34.38 -1.36
CA PHE A 522 -24.33 34.41 -2.22
C PHE A 522 -23.02 34.21 -1.44
N VAL A 523 -22.85 34.85 -0.27
CA VAL A 523 -21.66 34.67 0.56
C VAL A 523 -21.61 33.25 1.14
N THR A 524 -22.69 32.76 1.75
CA THR A 524 -22.71 31.44 2.38
C THR A 524 -22.50 30.31 1.38
N HIS A 525 -23.19 30.36 0.24
CA HIS A 525 -23.09 29.36 -0.83
C HIS A 525 -21.78 29.54 -1.61
N GLY A 526 -21.36 30.78 -1.84
CA GLY A 526 -20.09 31.10 -2.46
C GLY A 526 -18.91 30.52 -1.67
N VAL A 527 -18.94 30.60 -0.33
CA VAL A 527 -17.92 29.96 0.53
C VAL A 527 -17.89 28.45 0.33
N VAL A 528 -19.04 27.76 0.34
CA VAL A 528 -19.10 26.30 0.09
C VAL A 528 -18.53 25.96 -1.28
N VAL A 529 -18.92 26.69 -2.33
CA VAL A 529 -18.43 26.47 -3.70
C VAL A 529 -16.92 26.72 -3.80
N ILE A 530 -16.40 27.78 -3.18
CA ILE A 530 -14.96 28.08 -3.18
C ILE A 530 -14.17 26.98 -2.46
N VAL A 531 -14.66 26.50 -1.31
CA VAL A 531 -14.02 25.41 -0.56
C VAL A 531 -14.04 24.11 -1.38
N ALA A 532 -15.19 23.76 -1.96
CA ALA A 532 -15.34 22.59 -2.83
C ALA A 532 -14.43 22.67 -4.07
N TRP A 533 -14.36 23.84 -4.70
CA TRP A 533 -13.47 24.10 -5.83
C TRP A 533 -12.00 23.96 -5.44
N PHE A 534 -11.60 24.50 -4.28
CA PHE A 534 -10.22 24.36 -3.78
C PHE A 534 -9.88 22.90 -3.46
N ALA A 535 -10.82 22.15 -2.86
CA ALA A 535 -10.66 20.72 -2.58
C ALA A 535 -10.49 19.92 -3.88
N LEU A 536 -11.38 20.12 -4.85
CA LEU A 536 -11.27 19.51 -6.18
C LEU A 536 -9.96 19.88 -6.85
N LYS A 537 -9.58 21.16 -6.87
CA LYS A 537 -8.33 21.62 -7.48
C LYS A 537 -7.10 20.98 -6.83
N THR A 538 -7.12 20.82 -5.51
CA THR A 538 -6.06 20.14 -4.76
C THR A 538 -5.94 18.67 -5.17
N VAL A 539 -7.07 17.98 -5.31
CA VAL A 539 -7.08 16.59 -5.80
C VAL A 539 -6.60 16.52 -7.26
N GLU A 540 -7.12 17.38 -8.13
CA GLU A 540 -6.77 17.45 -9.56
C GLU A 540 -5.27 17.69 -9.79
N ASP A 541 -4.65 18.55 -8.97
CA ASP A 541 -3.24 18.87 -9.08
C ASP A 541 -2.32 17.82 -8.42
N SER A 542 -2.88 16.88 -7.67
CA SER A 542 -2.15 15.80 -7.02
C SER A 542 -1.48 14.85 -8.02
N ASN A 543 -0.37 14.23 -7.61
CA ASN A 543 0.30 13.21 -8.43
C ASN A 543 -0.56 11.97 -8.64
N TRP A 544 -1.43 11.64 -7.68
CA TRP A 544 -2.38 10.53 -7.76
C TRP A 544 -3.35 10.74 -8.93
N ALA A 545 -4.09 11.85 -8.94
CA ALA A 545 -5.05 12.19 -10.01
C ALA A 545 -4.38 12.24 -11.39
N LYS A 546 -3.20 12.87 -11.48
CA LYS A 546 -2.42 12.93 -12.72
C LYS A 546 -1.98 11.54 -13.20
N SER A 547 -1.66 10.63 -12.29
CA SER A 547 -1.20 9.28 -12.67
C SER A 547 -2.36 8.39 -13.12
N ILE A 548 -3.54 8.54 -12.52
CA ILE A 548 -4.78 7.89 -12.97
C ILE A 548 -5.20 8.39 -14.35
N ARG A 549 -5.29 9.72 -14.56
CA ARG A 549 -5.65 10.30 -15.88
C ARG A 549 -4.71 9.84 -16.99
N ASN A 550 -3.42 9.71 -16.67
CA ASN A 550 -2.41 9.23 -17.63
C ASN A 550 -2.35 7.69 -17.72
N ARG A 551 -3.22 6.95 -17.02
CA ARG A 551 -3.24 5.49 -16.96
C ARG A 551 -1.88 4.87 -16.59
N LYS A 552 -1.18 5.49 -15.64
CA LYS A 552 0.17 5.08 -15.19
C LYS A 552 0.16 4.18 -13.95
N LEU A 553 -0.81 4.36 -13.04
CA LEU A 553 -0.97 3.49 -11.86
C LEU A 553 -1.64 2.17 -12.24
N TYR A 554 -1.26 1.08 -11.57
CA TYR A 554 -1.81 -0.28 -11.75
C TYR A 554 -1.71 -0.86 -13.18
N ARG A 555 -1.13 -0.10 -14.12
CA ARG A 555 -0.89 -0.55 -15.49
C ARG A 555 0.40 -1.35 -15.58
N ILE A 556 0.27 -2.66 -15.48
CA ILE A 556 1.36 -3.57 -15.85
C ILE A 556 1.37 -3.68 -17.38
N PRO A 557 2.51 -3.48 -18.04
CA PRO A 557 2.61 -3.61 -19.49
C PRO A 557 2.23 -5.04 -19.91
N VAL A 558 1.24 -5.14 -20.79
CA VAL A 558 0.93 -6.37 -21.51
C VAL A 558 1.81 -6.34 -22.76
N ALA A 559 2.66 -7.35 -22.94
CA ALA A 559 3.32 -7.56 -24.22
C ALA A 559 2.22 -7.98 -25.21
N ASP A 560 2.10 -7.24 -26.32
CA ASP A 560 1.25 -7.67 -27.43
C ASP A 560 2.04 -8.75 -28.16
N VAL A 561 1.71 -10.02 -27.89
CA VAL A 561 2.41 -11.16 -28.46
C VAL A 561 1.57 -11.71 -29.60
N ASP A 562 1.88 -11.24 -30.81
CA ASP A 562 1.41 -11.88 -32.03
C ASP A 562 2.27 -13.14 -32.26
N ASP A 563 1.66 -14.33 -32.09
CA ASP A 563 2.26 -15.66 -32.31
C ASP A 563 3.34 -16.05 -31.25
N PRO A 564 2.93 -16.66 -30.12
CA PRO A 564 3.86 -16.98 -29.04
C PRO A 564 4.94 -17.97 -29.50
N ALA A 565 6.20 -17.68 -29.18
CA ALA A 565 7.29 -18.62 -29.41
C ALA A 565 7.01 -19.94 -28.68
N PRO A 566 7.51 -21.09 -29.19
CA PRO A 566 7.36 -22.36 -28.49
C PRO A 566 8.01 -22.27 -27.11
N SER A 567 7.18 -22.23 -26.07
CA SER A 567 7.62 -22.22 -24.67
C SER A 567 7.83 -23.66 -24.20
N THR A 568 8.93 -23.90 -23.48
CA THR A 568 9.07 -25.09 -22.64
C THR A 568 8.54 -24.81 -21.22
N ILE A 569 8.29 -25.86 -20.45
CA ILE A 569 7.94 -25.74 -19.03
C ILE A 569 9.22 -26.04 -18.24
N PRO A 570 9.65 -25.15 -17.33
CA PRO A 570 10.81 -25.43 -16.49
C PRO A 570 10.57 -26.59 -15.52
N HIS A 571 11.59 -27.40 -15.31
CA HIS A 571 11.68 -28.46 -14.32
C HIS A 571 12.59 -28.02 -13.16
N LYS A 572 12.45 -28.68 -12.00
CA LYS A 572 13.27 -28.39 -10.81
C LYS A 572 14.78 -28.49 -11.06
N THR A 573 15.19 -29.33 -12.00
CA THR A 573 16.60 -29.55 -12.35
C THR A 573 17.16 -28.48 -13.28
N ASP A 574 16.32 -27.73 -13.99
CA ASP A 574 16.74 -26.72 -14.96
C ASP A 574 17.39 -25.51 -14.28
N ILE A 575 18.32 -24.87 -14.97
CA ILE A 575 18.97 -23.64 -14.51
C ILE A 575 18.29 -22.47 -15.22
N LEU A 576 17.67 -21.58 -14.44
CA LEU A 576 16.83 -20.52 -14.98
C LEU A 576 17.56 -19.18 -15.03
N PHE A 577 17.59 -18.57 -16.21
CA PHE A 577 18.03 -17.19 -16.43
C PHE A 577 16.82 -16.28 -16.55
N VAL A 578 16.57 -15.49 -15.50
CA VAL A 578 15.36 -14.69 -15.38
C VAL A 578 15.70 -13.21 -15.24
N PRO A 579 16.14 -12.57 -16.35
CA PRO A 579 16.62 -11.19 -16.30
C PRO A 579 15.55 -10.23 -15.76
N HIS A 580 14.27 -10.56 -15.97
CA HIS A 580 13.15 -9.73 -15.57
C HIS A 580 12.87 -9.74 -14.07
N TYR A 581 13.29 -10.73 -13.28
CA TYR A 581 12.95 -10.69 -11.84
C TYR A 581 13.91 -9.81 -11.03
N THR A 582 15.03 -9.40 -11.60
CA THR A 582 16.11 -8.71 -10.88
C THR A 582 15.83 -7.25 -10.54
N SER A 583 14.63 -6.89 -10.08
CA SER A 583 14.24 -5.51 -9.75
C SER A 583 13.95 -5.35 -8.27
N ASP A 584 14.50 -4.31 -7.66
CA ASP A 584 14.18 -3.92 -6.27
C ASP A 584 12.68 -3.67 -6.08
N TYR A 585 11.97 -3.36 -7.16
CA TYR A 585 10.52 -3.25 -7.18
C TYR A 585 9.83 -4.54 -6.74
N LEU A 586 10.37 -5.73 -7.04
CA LEU A 586 9.74 -7.02 -6.72
C LEU A 586 10.02 -7.52 -5.29
N ALA A 587 10.80 -6.77 -4.51
CA ALA A 587 11.16 -7.13 -3.14
C ALA A 587 11.77 -8.55 -3.07
N SER A 588 11.28 -9.42 -2.18
CA SER A 588 11.75 -10.81 -2.01
C SER A 588 11.73 -11.64 -3.29
N TYR A 589 10.72 -11.43 -4.15
CA TYR A 589 10.62 -12.13 -5.44
C TYR A 589 11.72 -11.75 -6.43
N ALA A 590 12.51 -10.71 -6.15
CA ALA A 590 13.66 -10.37 -6.96
C ALA A 590 14.81 -11.37 -6.85
N ARG A 591 14.79 -12.22 -5.82
CA ARG A 591 15.87 -13.15 -5.48
C ARG A 591 15.44 -14.59 -5.38
N VAL A 592 14.13 -14.86 -5.33
CA VAL A 592 13.61 -16.18 -5.01
C VAL A 592 14.11 -17.27 -5.96
N VAL A 593 14.24 -16.99 -7.26
CA VAL A 593 14.77 -17.99 -8.21
C VAL A 593 16.22 -18.31 -7.92
N ASP A 594 17.01 -17.28 -7.62
CA ASP A 594 18.44 -17.38 -7.37
C ASP A 594 18.78 -18.08 -6.06
N VAL A 595 17.86 -18.06 -5.09
CA VAL A 595 18.07 -18.65 -3.76
C VAL A 595 17.46 -20.04 -3.68
N VAL A 596 16.26 -20.21 -4.22
CA VAL A 596 15.40 -21.33 -3.85
C VAL A 596 15.19 -22.34 -4.97
N HIS A 597 15.34 -21.93 -6.25
CA HIS A 597 15.19 -22.89 -7.34
C HIS A 597 16.31 -23.94 -7.30
N PRO A 598 16.02 -25.25 -7.22
CA PRO A 598 17.05 -26.28 -7.02
C PRO A 598 18.17 -26.28 -8.08
N GLY A 599 17.82 -26.13 -9.36
CA GLY A 599 18.81 -25.98 -10.43
C GLY A 599 19.71 -24.75 -10.30
N ASN A 600 19.16 -23.57 -9.94
CA ASN A 600 19.97 -22.37 -9.69
C ASN A 600 20.85 -22.51 -8.45
N LEU A 601 20.36 -23.14 -7.38
CA LEU A 601 21.15 -23.42 -6.18
C LEU A 601 22.33 -24.36 -6.49
N TYR A 602 22.08 -25.43 -7.24
CA TYR A 602 23.12 -26.32 -7.74
C TYR A 602 24.16 -25.56 -8.57
N TRP A 603 23.71 -24.74 -9.51
CA TRP A 603 24.57 -23.94 -10.37
C TRP A 603 25.46 -22.99 -9.56
N LYS A 604 24.88 -22.24 -8.61
CA LYS A 604 25.62 -21.36 -7.70
C LYS A 604 26.63 -22.09 -6.84
N THR A 605 26.28 -23.28 -6.34
CA THR A 605 27.18 -24.10 -5.52
C THR A 605 28.42 -24.49 -6.32
N ILE A 606 28.23 -24.93 -7.57
CA ILE A 606 29.31 -25.29 -8.48
C ILE A 606 30.16 -24.09 -8.86
N THR A 607 29.54 -22.97 -9.24
CA THR A 607 30.29 -21.77 -9.65
C THR A 607 31.08 -21.22 -8.47
N LYS A 608 30.51 -21.17 -7.26
CA LYS A 608 31.22 -20.78 -6.03
C LYS A 608 32.40 -21.71 -5.73
N TYR A 609 32.23 -23.02 -5.88
CA TYR A 609 33.30 -24.00 -5.68
C TYR A 609 34.48 -23.77 -6.65
N HIS A 610 34.20 -23.47 -7.92
CA HIS A 610 35.23 -23.28 -8.93
C HIS A 610 35.77 -21.84 -9.05
N ALA A 611 35.07 -20.83 -8.53
CA ALA A 611 35.37 -19.40 -8.71
C ALA A 611 36.83 -19.03 -8.38
N GLY A 612 37.35 -19.50 -7.24
CA GLY A 612 38.72 -19.16 -6.80
C GLY A 612 39.81 -19.73 -7.71
N SER A 613 39.62 -20.94 -8.25
CA SER A 613 40.55 -21.53 -9.22
C SER A 613 40.40 -20.88 -10.59
N TYR A 614 39.16 -20.56 -10.97
CA TYR A 614 38.82 -19.96 -12.24
C TYR A 614 39.48 -18.61 -12.44
N ASP A 615 39.48 -17.73 -11.44
CA ASP A 615 39.99 -16.36 -11.59
C ASP A 615 41.47 -16.31 -12.02
N ASN A 616 42.26 -17.29 -11.56
CA ASN A 616 43.70 -17.40 -11.84
C ASN A 616 44.02 -17.97 -13.23
N LEU A 617 43.05 -18.45 -13.99
CA LEU A 617 43.28 -19.06 -15.30
C LEU A 617 43.55 -17.99 -16.38
N PRO A 618 44.44 -18.27 -17.36
CA PRO A 618 44.57 -17.44 -18.56
C PRO A 618 43.25 -17.39 -19.34
N LEU A 619 42.96 -16.28 -20.04
CA LEU A 619 41.68 -16.07 -20.73
C LEU A 619 41.28 -17.22 -21.68
N GLY A 620 42.24 -17.74 -22.46
CA GLY A 620 41.99 -18.88 -23.35
C GLY A 620 41.59 -20.15 -22.59
N VAL A 621 42.16 -20.34 -21.39
CA VAL A 621 41.85 -21.48 -20.52
C VAL A 621 40.53 -21.27 -19.79
N LYS A 622 40.18 -20.03 -19.40
CA LYS A 622 38.86 -19.68 -18.84
C LYS A 622 37.72 -20.10 -19.76
N LYS A 623 37.84 -19.84 -21.07
CA LYS A 623 36.84 -20.26 -22.07
C LYS A 623 36.72 -21.79 -22.17
N ALA A 624 37.86 -22.48 -22.24
CA ALA A 624 37.89 -23.94 -22.29
C ALA A 624 37.31 -24.59 -21.02
N PHE A 625 37.60 -24.00 -19.85
CA PHE A 625 37.04 -24.42 -18.58
C PHE A 625 35.51 -24.28 -18.56
N CYS A 626 34.96 -23.12 -18.97
CA CYS A 626 33.51 -22.93 -19.06
C CYS A 626 32.87 -23.97 -19.99
N ALA A 627 33.46 -24.23 -21.17
CA ALA A 627 32.94 -25.22 -22.11
C ALA A 627 32.93 -26.64 -21.51
N SER A 628 34.00 -27.02 -20.80
CA SER A 628 34.09 -28.32 -20.12
C SER A 628 33.03 -28.45 -19.02
N LEU A 629 32.91 -27.43 -18.17
CA LEU A 629 31.94 -27.41 -17.07
C LEU A 629 30.49 -27.46 -17.59
N LEU A 630 30.20 -26.69 -18.63
CA LEU A 630 28.88 -26.70 -19.26
C LEU A 630 28.57 -28.05 -19.90
N THR A 631 29.55 -28.68 -20.57
CA THR A 631 29.36 -30.03 -21.14
C THR A 631 28.91 -31.01 -20.08
N GLU A 632 29.57 -31.01 -18.91
CA GLU A 632 29.21 -31.85 -17.77
C GLU A 632 27.79 -31.56 -17.27
N ILE A 633 27.46 -30.30 -17.01
CA ILE A 633 26.15 -29.91 -16.46
C ILE A 633 25.01 -30.17 -17.44
N THR A 634 25.21 -29.90 -18.73
CA THR A 634 24.18 -30.10 -19.77
C THR A 634 23.83 -31.56 -20.03
N THR A 635 24.58 -32.52 -19.45
CA THR A 635 24.18 -33.93 -19.51
C THR A 635 22.96 -34.25 -18.65
N GLU A 636 22.75 -33.49 -17.57
CA GLU A 636 21.68 -33.73 -16.59
C GLU A 636 20.67 -32.58 -16.47
N ARG A 637 21.04 -31.37 -16.93
CA ARG A 637 20.26 -30.15 -16.69
C ARG A 637 20.19 -29.27 -17.92
N ARG A 638 19.04 -28.62 -18.15
CA ARG A 638 18.89 -27.64 -19.22
C ARG A 638 19.13 -26.24 -18.67
N PHE A 639 19.59 -25.34 -19.54
CA PHE A 639 19.61 -23.91 -19.25
C PHE A 639 18.42 -23.28 -19.95
N LEU A 640 17.53 -22.67 -19.20
CA LEU A 640 16.35 -22.00 -19.72
C LEU A 640 16.47 -20.50 -19.50
N LYS A 641 16.08 -19.72 -20.50
CA LYS A 641 16.02 -18.27 -20.41
C LYS A 641 14.60 -17.82 -20.70
N GLN A 642 14.13 -16.88 -19.88
CA GLN A 642 12.89 -16.20 -20.16
C GLN A 642 13.13 -15.07 -21.18
N ASP A 643 12.49 -15.15 -22.34
CA ASP A 643 12.60 -14.13 -23.40
C ASP A 643 11.84 -12.83 -23.04
N MET A 644 11.74 -11.88 -23.97
CA MET A 644 11.06 -10.59 -23.72
C MET A 644 9.55 -10.76 -23.63
N GLU A 645 9.03 -11.75 -24.34
CA GLU A 645 7.64 -12.19 -24.42
C GLU A 645 7.25 -13.09 -23.23
N ARG A 646 8.26 -13.50 -22.45
CA ARG A 646 8.22 -14.24 -21.19
C ARG A 646 8.00 -15.74 -21.33
N PHE A 647 8.27 -16.28 -22.51
CA PHE A 647 8.35 -17.71 -22.72
C PHE A 647 9.70 -18.25 -22.27
N TRP A 648 9.68 -19.48 -21.76
CA TRP A 648 10.90 -20.19 -21.42
C TRP A 648 11.45 -20.84 -22.68
N THR A 649 12.67 -20.47 -23.04
CA THR A 649 13.38 -21.01 -24.19
C THR A 649 14.68 -21.66 -23.73
N GLU A 650 15.00 -22.81 -24.32
CA GLU A 650 16.27 -23.48 -24.03
C GLU A 650 17.43 -22.72 -24.68
N VAL A 651 18.48 -22.46 -23.91
CA VAL A 651 19.67 -21.76 -24.37
C VAL A 651 20.58 -22.74 -25.08
N LEU A 652 20.37 -22.90 -26.39
CA LEU A 652 21.15 -23.82 -27.22
C LEU A 652 22.45 -23.23 -27.76
N ASP A 653 22.63 -21.89 -27.73
CA ASP A 653 23.86 -21.24 -28.20
C ASP A 653 25.01 -21.46 -27.21
N PRO A 654 26.07 -22.21 -27.60
CA PRO A 654 27.21 -22.45 -26.73
C PRO A 654 27.94 -21.17 -26.33
N HIS A 655 27.90 -20.13 -27.18
CA HIS A 655 28.55 -18.86 -26.88
C HIS A 655 27.84 -18.11 -25.75
N GLU A 656 26.50 -18.05 -25.79
CA GLU A 656 25.68 -17.49 -24.71
C GLU A 656 25.91 -18.24 -23.39
N LEU A 657 25.89 -19.57 -23.39
CA LEU A 657 26.16 -20.37 -22.20
C LEU A 657 27.57 -20.14 -21.63
N ILE A 658 28.60 -20.12 -22.48
CA ILE A 658 29.97 -19.84 -22.05
C ILE A 658 30.08 -18.45 -21.44
N THR A 659 29.37 -17.47 -22.00
CA THR A 659 29.34 -16.09 -21.48
C THR A 659 28.66 -16.04 -20.11
N ALA A 660 27.53 -16.72 -19.95
CA ALA A 660 26.83 -16.84 -18.66
C ALA A 660 27.72 -17.55 -17.61
N CYS A 661 28.36 -18.66 -17.98
CA CYS A 661 29.31 -19.38 -17.12
C CYS A 661 30.50 -18.51 -16.70
N HIS A 662 31.10 -17.79 -17.62
CA HIS A 662 32.18 -16.84 -17.32
C HIS A 662 31.73 -15.75 -16.34
N ARG A 663 30.54 -15.18 -16.59
CA ARG A 663 29.94 -14.15 -15.75
C ARG A 663 29.76 -14.64 -14.31
N GLU A 664 29.09 -15.78 -14.14
CA GLU A 664 28.78 -16.36 -12.82
C GLU A 664 30.04 -16.75 -12.04
N LEU A 665 31.02 -17.38 -12.68
CA LEU A 665 32.30 -17.73 -12.04
C LEU A 665 33.09 -16.48 -11.62
N THR A 666 32.98 -15.39 -12.38
CA THR A 666 33.68 -14.13 -12.08
C THR A 666 32.97 -13.36 -10.96
N THR A 667 31.63 -13.28 -10.97
CA THR A 667 30.86 -12.61 -9.91
C THR A 667 30.95 -13.36 -8.59
N ALA A 668 30.96 -14.70 -8.60
CA ALA A 668 31.13 -15.50 -7.39
C ALA A 668 32.46 -15.27 -6.65
N PHE A 669 33.48 -14.72 -7.32
CA PHE A 669 34.76 -14.35 -6.72
C PHE A 669 34.80 -12.90 -6.19
N ASP A 670 34.03 -11.99 -6.79
CA ASP A 670 34.05 -10.56 -6.48
C ASP A 670 32.64 -10.05 -6.11
N PRO A 671 32.34 -9.91 -4.80
CA PRO A 671 31.04 -9.43 -4.32
C PRO A 671 30.67 -8.03 -4.80
N LEU A 672 31.67 -7.17 -5.07
CA LEU A 672 31.41 -5.84 -5.62
C LEU A 672 30.93 -5.97 -7.06
N LEU A 673 31.57 -6.82 -7.87
CA LEU A 673 31.13 -7.09 -9.23
C LEU A 673 29.74 -7.70 -9.27
N GLU A 674 29.43 -8.67 -8.40
CA GLU A 674 28.08 -9.22 -8.25
C GLU A 674 27.04 -8.12 -7.99
N THR A 675 27.33 -7.23 -7.04
CA THR A 675 26.45 -6.08 -6.71
C THR A 675 26.25 -5.16 -7.92
N MET A 676 27.32 -4.87 -8.67
CA MET A 676 27.24 -4.02 -9.87
C MET A 676 26.41 -4.67 -10.98
N ILE A 677 26.59 -5.96 -11.20
CA ILE A 677 25.87 -6.73 -12.20
C ILE A 677 24.39 -6.83 -11.85
N ARG A 678 24.07 -7.05 -10.58
CA ARG A 678 22.70 -7.01 -10.07
C ARG A 678 22.06 -5.63 -10.27
N GLN A 679 22.81 -4.56 -10.04
CA GLN A 679 22.32 -3.20 -10.31
C GLN A 679 22.06 -2.96 -11.81
N ILE A 680 22.91 -3.49 -12.70
CA ILE A 680 22.67 -3.41 -14.16
C ILE A 680 21.41 -4.17 -14.53
N ALA A 681 21.20 -5.36 -13.99
CA ALA A 681 20.02 -6.18 -14.25
C ALA A 681 18.73 -5.49 -13.74
N SER A 682 18.79 -4.86 -12.55
CA SER A 682 17.72 -4.00 -12.02
C SER A 682 17.40 -2.82 -12.93
N LEU A 683 18.41 -2.14 -13.45
CA LEU A 683 18.22 -1.07 -14.44
C LEU A 683 17.63 -1.58 -15.75
N GLN A 684 18.03 -2.77 -16.22
CA GLN A 684 17.45 -3.40 -17.41
C GLN A 684 15.97 -3.70 -17.19
N SER A 685 15.60 -4.27 -16.05
CA SER A 685 14.19 -4.45 -15.68
C SER A 685 13.45 -3.10 -15.61
N GLU A 686 14.04 -2.04 -15.06
CA GLU A 686 13.43 -0.70 -15.07
C GLU A 686 13.25 -0.13 -16.48
N THR A 687 14.12 -0.46 -17.44
CA THR A 687 13.93 -0.04 -18.84
C THR A 687 12.69 -0.68 -19.46
N THR A 688 12.38 -1.92 -19.09
CA THR A 688 11.27 -2.71 -19.64
C THR A 688 9.96 -2.45 -18.89
N PHE A 689 10.01 -2.39 -17.56
CA PHE A 689 8.81 -2.39 -16.70
C PHE A 689 8.63 -1.10 -15.92
N GLY A 690 9.68 -0.29 -15.81
CA GLY A 690 9.67 0.94 -15.04
C GLY A 690 8.82 2.06 -15.65
N LYS A 691 8.87 3.23 -15.02
CA LYS A 691 7.99 4.37 -15.32
C LYS A 691 8.16 4.89 -16.72
N PHE A 692 9.43 4.90 -17.11
CA PHE A 692 9.89 5.59 -18.29
C PHE A 692 10.07 4.63 -19.45
N ARG A 693 9.60 3.37 -19.33
CA ARG A 693 9.74 2.33 -20.37
C ARG A 693 9.27 2.77 -21.75
N GLU A 694 8.21 3.59 -21.82
CA GLU A 694 7.66 4.10 -23.08
C GLU A 694 8.46 5.27 -23.67
N THR A 695 9.45 5.79 -22.94
CA THR A 695 10.29 6.89 -23.45
C THR A 695 11.32 6.34 -24.43
N ILE A 696 11.62 7.12 -25.48
CA ILE A 696 12.67 6.79 -26.47
C ILE A 696 14.01 6.49 -25.77
N MET A 697 14.31 7.22 -24.69
CA MET A 697 15.51 7.02 -23.89
C MET A 697 15.60 5.61 -23.32
N GLN A 698 14.53 5.11 -22.67
CA GLN A 698 14.52 3.77 -22.07
C GLN A 698 14.35 2.67 -23.08
N LYS A 699 13.57 2.90 -24.16
CA LYS A 699 13.30 1.87 -25.16
C LYS A 699 14.49 1.65 -26.11
N ASN A 700 15.15 2.72 -26.55
CA ASN A 700 16.09 2.65 -27.68
C ASN A 700 17.55 2.90 -27.30
N ILE A 701 17.84 3.55 -26.18
CA ILE A 701 19.20 4.00 -25.88
C ILE A 701 19.76 3.34 -24.62
N MET A 702 18.99 3.34 -23.53
CA MET A 702 19.43 2.74 -22.26
C MET A 702 19.80 1.25 -22.38
N PRO A 703 19.08 0.40 -23.15
CA PRO A 703 19.43 -1.00 -23.30
C PRO A 703 20.83 -1.20 -23.90
N ASP A 704 21.22 -0.38 -24.88
CA ASP A 704 22.55 -0.43 -25.50
C ASP A 704 23.65 0.04 -24.53
N TYR A 705 23.39 1.08 -23.74
CA TYR A 705 24.32 1.53 -22.70
C TYR A 705 24.53 0.45 -21.62
N LEU A 706 23.44 -0.14 -21.13
CA LEU A 706 23.49 -1.19 -20.11
C LEU A 706 24.19 -2.44 -20.64
N ARG A 707 23.93 -2.85 -21.88
CA ARG A 707 24.65 -3.94 -22.55
C ARG A 707 26.14 -3.63 -22.69
N SER A 708 26.50 -2.39 -23.06
CA SER A 708 27.91 -1.98 -23.16
C SER A 708 28.61 -1.99 -21.80
N TRP A 709 27.92 -1.58 -20.73
CA TRP A 709 28.47 -1.65 -19.37
C TRP A 709 28.68 -3.08 -18.92
N ASP A 710 27.67 -3.94 -19.12
CA ASP A 710 27.73 -5.37 -18.82
C ASP A 710 28.95 -6.01 -19.50
N SER A 711 29.12 -5.83 -20.82
CA SER A 711 30.27 -6.38 -21.56
C SER A 711 31.61 -5.84 -21.06
N ARG A 712 31.72 -4.53 -20.77
CA ARG A 712 32.98 -3.91 -20.32
C ARG A 712 33.45 -4.38 -18.95
N MET A 713 32.53 -4.82 -18.06
CA MET A 713 32.89 -5.36 -16.76
C MET A 713 33.70 -6.65 -16.90
N PHE A 714 33.36 -7.49 -17.87
CA PHE A 714 34.03 -8.76 -18.12
C PHE A 714 35.23 -8.65 -19.10
N GLU A 715 35.32 -7.57 -19.90
CA GLU A 715 36.48 -7.33 -20.78
C GLU A 715 37.75 -6.89 -20.02
N ARG A 716 37.62 -6.19 -18.89
CA ARG A 716 38.75 -5.53 -18.21
C ARG A 716 39.67 -6.50 -17.44
N THR A 717 39.19 -7.66 -17.04
CA THR A 717 39.98 -8.72 -16.38
C THR A 717 41.07 -9.28 -17.30
N SER A 718 40.95 -9.10 -18.62
CA SER A 718 41.93 -9.59 -19.61
C SER A 718 43.20 -8.72 -19.72
N LYS A 719 43.13 -7.41 -19.42
CA LYS A 719 44.20 -6.46 -19.78
C LYS A 719 45.27 -6.23 -18.71
N LYS A 720 45.19 -6.86 -17.54
CA LYS A 720 46.28 -6.84 -16.53
C LYS A 720 47.25 -8.00 -16.76
N THR A 721 47.80 -8.13 -17.96
CA THR A 721 49.15 -8.66 -18.07
C THR A 721 50.06 -7.57 -17.52
N LEU A 722 50.43 -7.69 -16.23
CA LEU A 722 51.62 -7.03 -15.72
C LEU A 722 52.73 -7.29 -16.75
N PRO A 723 53.39 -6.26 -17.31
CA PRO A 723 54.53 -6.52 -18.15
C PRO A 723 55.49 -7.31 -17.28
N THR A 724 55.72 -8.56 -17.66
CA THR A 724 56.79 -9.39 -17.11
C THR A 724 58.05 -8.57 -17.35
N GLN A 725 58.47 -7.78 -16.36
CA GLN A 725 59.79 -7.19 -16.35
C GLN A 725 60.73 -8.38 -16.26
N ALA A 726 61.14 -8.86 -17.43
CA ALA A 726 62.32 -9.67 -17.54
C ALA A 726 63.42 -8.91 -16.80
N PHE A 727 63.92 -9.53 -15.73
CA PHE A 727 65.17 -9.17 -15.10
C PHE A 727 66.26 -9.27 -16.17
N VAL A 728 66.46 -8.20 -16.93
CA VAL A 728 67.65 -7.99 -17.75
C VAL A 728 68.35 -6.81 -17.12
N THR A 729 69.27 -7.15 -16.22
CA THR A 729 70.40 -6.31 -15.86
C THR A 729 71.12 -5.82 -17.11
N LYS A 730 71.00 -4.51 -17.40
CA LYS A 730 72.15 -3.61 -17.67
C LYS A 730 71.68 -2.20 -18.05
N THR A 731 72.08 -1.24 -17.21
CA THR A 731 72.59 0.11 -17.54
C THR A 731 72.50 0.55 -19.00
N GLU A 732 71.74 1.62 -19.28
CA GLU A 732 72.33 2.94 -19.57
C GLU A 732 71.28 4.04 -19.61
N TYR A 733 71.70 5.20 -19.11
CA TYR A 733 71.01 6.48 -19.06
C TYR A 733 70.74 7.00 -20.48
N THR A 734 69.53 7.48 -20.76
CA THR A 734 69.33 8.77 -21.45
C THR A 734 67.89 9.24 -21.29
N ALA A 735 67.76 10.47 -20.81
CA ALA A 735 66.51 11.18 -20.61
C ALA A 735 65.86 11.52 -21.95
N ASN A 736 64.55 11.30 -22.06
CA ASN A 736 63.67 12.23 -22.76
C ASN A 736 62.29 12.22 -22.12
N THR A 737 62.00 13.34 -21.48
CA THR A 737 60.76 13.74 -20.83
C THR A 737 59.68 14.05 -21.86
N THR A 738 58.52 13.41 -21.77
CA THR A 738 57.24 14.03 -22.15
C THR A 738 56.17 13.66 -21.14
N ASN A 739 55.56 14.72 -20.61
CA ASN A 739 54.60 14.78 -19.52
C ASN A 739 53.27 14.10 -19.84
N PHE A 740 52.72 13.36 -18.88
CA PHE A 740 51.28 13.36 -18.63
C PHE A 740 51.05 13.32 -17.12
N ASP A 741 50.75 14.50 -16.59
CA ASP A 741 50.65 14.79 -15.17
C ASP A 741 49.42 14.13 -14.54
N LYS A 742 49.66 13.64 -13.33
CA LYS A 742 48.68 13.18 -12.35
C LYS A 742 47.91 14.38 -11.82
N GLY A 743 46.60 14.27 -11.65
CA GLY A 743 45.83 15.40 -11.14
C GLY A 743 44.44 15.12 -10.60
N ILE A 744 44.16 13.95 -9.98
CA ILE A 744 43.00 13.83 -9.09
C ILE A 744 43.36 12.89 -7.95
N TYR A 745 43.71 13.44 -6.79
CA TYR A 745 43.32 13.03 -5.44
C TYR A 745 44.11 13.88 -4.44
N SER A 746 43.51 14.98 -3.98
CA SER A 746 44.01 15.75 -2.84
C SER A 746 42.84 16.07 -1.91
N LEU A 747 42.66 15.19 -0.94
CA LEU A 747 42.00 15.46 0.33
C LEU A 747 42.56 16.75 0.94
N THR A 748 41.71 17.75 1.13
CA THR A 748 41.95 18.84 2.09
C THR A 748 40.66 19.07 2.88
N ARG A 749 40.63 18.64 4.14
CA ARG A 749 41.04 19.40 5.34
C ARG A 749 39.96 20.42 5.73
N ILE A 750 39.07 19.96 6.59
CA ILE A 750 38.08 20.75 7.33
C ILE A 750 38.81 21.84 8.11
N LYS A 751 38.55 23.10 7.76
CA LYS A 751 38.72 24.25 8.65
C LYS A 751 37.50 25.16 8.56
N LYS A 752 36.91 25.40 9.73
CA LYS A 752 35.90 26.42 10.05
C LYS A 752 36.28 27.78 9.46
N ALA A 753 35.34 28.45 8.78
CA ALA A 753 35.08 29.89 8.89
C ALA A 753 33.80 30.30 8.12
N SER A 754 32.81 30.78 8.89
CA SER A 754 31.92 31.92 8.67
C SER A 754 31.49 32.39 7.25
N SER A 755 30.16 32.47 7.09
CA SER A 755 29.40 33.50 6.36
C SER A 755 29.86 33.90 4.95
N ILE A 756 29.24 33.30 3.93
CA ILE A 756 29.24 33.86 2.57
C ILE A 756 27.80 33.86 2.03
N ALA A 757 27.38 35.05 1.63
CA ALA A 757 26.08 35.39 1.09
C ALA A 757 25.68 34.57 -0.15
N LEU A 758 24.43 34.13 -0.17
CA LEU A 758 23.76 33.54 -1.34
C LEU A 758 23.66 34.58 -2.47
N ARG A 759 24.59 34.49 -3.44
CA ARG A 759 24.38 35.05 -4.79
C ARG A 759 23.45 34.11 -5.55
N SER A 760 22.27 34.59 -5.94
CA SER A 760 21.41 33.88 -6.89
C SER A 760 22.13 33.75 -8.23
N ARG A 761 22.42 32.52 -8.64
CA ARG A 761 22.78 32.22 -10.03
C ARG A 761 21.47 32.01 -10.78
N THR A 762 21.06 33.02 -11.55
CA THR A 762 20.09 32.86 -12.62
C THR A 762 20.65 31.87 -13.64
N LEU A 763 19.88 30.83 -13.95
CA LEU A 763 20.18 29.91 -15.04
C LEU A 763 20.29 30.70 -16.36
N PRO A 764 21.16 30.29 -17.29
CA PRO A 764 21.21 30.90 -18.61
C PRO A 764 19.85 30.76 -19.32
N PRO A 765 19.43 31.76 -20.11
CA PRO A 765 18.17 31.69 -20.84
C PRO A 765 18.18 30.49 -21.79
N GLN A 766 17.07 29.74 -21.82
CA GLN A 766 16.92 28.65 -22.78
C GLN A 766 17.07 29.20 -24.19
N PRO A 767 17.83 28.52 -25.08
CA PRO A 767 17.89 28.91 -26.47
C PRO A 767 16.48 28.85 -27.10
N ALA A 768 16.17 29.84 -27.93
CA ALA A 768 14.91 29.87 -28.67
C ALA A 768 14.79 28.58 -29.50
N ARG A 769 13.71 27.83 -29.29
CA ARG A 769 13.40 26.65 -30.09
C ARG A 769 13.04 27.12 -31.50
N ALA A 770 13.94 26.91 -32.45
CA ALA A 770 13.58 26.91 -33.86
C ALA A 770 13.00 25.51 -34.17
N GLU A 771 11.82 25.47 -34.79
CA GLU A 771 11.24 24.22 -35.26
C GLU A 771 12.15 23.61 -36.34
N PRO A 772 12.36 22.27 -36.33
CA PRO A 772 13.32 21.63 -37.22
C PRO A 772 12.91 21.65 -38.69
N GLU A 773 11.63 21.86 -39.03
CA GLU A 773 11.12 22.11 -40.39
C GLU A 773 9.62 22.53 -40.34
N ASP A 774 9.19 23.38 -41.28
CA ASP A 774 7.82 23.92 -41.36
C ASP A 774 6.84 22.82 -41.81
N GLY A 775 5.94 22.36 -40.93
CA GLY A 775 4.89 21.37 -41.24
C GLY A 775 5.00 19.98 -40.60
N VAL A 776 5.91 19.78 -39.63
CA VAL A 776 6.06 18.49 -38.93
C VAL A 776 4.99 18.24 -37.86
N TRP A 777 4.32 19.29 -37.38
CA TRP A 777 3.23 19.16 -36.40
C TRP A 777 1.86 19.38 -37.05
N ILE A 778 0.96 18.43 -36.79
CA ILE A 778 -0.44 18.39 -37.23
C ILE A 778 -1.13 19.71 -36.89
N LYS A 779 -1.79 20.32 -37.88
CA LYS A 779 -2.56 21.56 -37.68
C LYS A 779 -4.00 21.23 -37.30
N GLU A 780 -4.63 22.17 -36.60
CA GLU A 780 -6.04 22.08 -36.24
C GLU A 780 -6.91 22.06 -37.52
N GLY A 781 -7.45 20.88 -37.85
CA GLY A 781 -8.18 20.61 -39.10
C GLY A 781 -7.70 19.38 -39.89
N ASP A 782 -6.56 18.80 -39.54
CA ASP A 782 -6.05 17.57 -40.18
C ASP A 782 -6.84 16.34 -39.70
N ARG A 783 -7.57 15.68 -40.61
CA ARG A 783 -8.29 14.42 -40.33
C ARG A 783 -7.33 13.24 -40.40
N VAL A 784 -7.14 12.56 -39.28
CA VAL A 784 -6.54 11.23 -39.22
C VAL A 784 -7.67 10.20 -39.36
N GLU A 785 -7.89 9.70 -40.58
CA GLU A 785 -8.68 8.47 -40.82
C GLU A 785 -7.70 7.28 -40.94
N GLY A 786 -7.67 6.45 -39.91
CA GLY A 786 -7.00 5.15 -39.88
C GLY A 786 -7.97 4.12 -39.29
N LEU A 787 -8.47 3.25 -40.16
CA LEU A 787 -9.55 2.28 -39.95
C LEU A 787 -9.26 1.27 -38.81
N PHE A 788 -9.97 1.40 -37.69
CA PHE A 788 -10.40 0.25 -36.88
C PHE A 788 -11.89 0.02 -37.15
N ARG A 789 -12.20 -0.80 -38.15
CA ARG A 789 -13.50 -1.50 -38.21
C ARG A 789 -13.30 -2.83 -37.49
N CYS A 790 -13.66 -2.87 -36.20
CA CYS A 790 -13.84 -4.13 -35.48
C CYS A 790 -15.32 -4.52 -35.49
N GLU A 791 -15.54 -5.80 -35.71
CA GLU A 791 -16.79 -6.51 -35.99
C GLU A 791 -17.74 -6.61 -34.79
N SER A 792 -18.26 -5.48 -34.28
CA SER A 792 -19.20 -5.51 -33.13
C SER A 792 -20.69 -5.55 -33.50
N GLU A 793 -21.07 -5.60 -34.77
CA GLU A 793 -22.49 -5.65 -35.17
C GLU A 793 -23.09 -7.07 -35.24
N GLY A 794 -22.25 -8.12 -35.30
CA GLY A 794 -22.73 -9.51 -35.39
C GLY A 794 -23.32 -10.07 -34.09
N LYS A 795 -22.67 -9.83 -32.94
CA LYS A 795 -23.10 -10.40 -31.65
C LYS A 795 -24.32 -9.71 -31.03
N GLN A 796 -24.52 -8.41 -31.29
CA GLN A 796 -25.68 -7.68 -30.76
C GLN A 796 -27.00 -8.02 -31.48
N ILE A 797 -26.95 -8.46 -32.74
CA ILE A 797 -28.14 -8.93 -33.47
C ILE A 797 -28.55 -10.33 -32.97
N GLU A 798 -27.60 -11.23 -32.74
CA GLU A 798 -27.87 -12.59 -32.26
C GLU A 798 -28.44 -12.61 -30.82
N GLU A 799 -27.96 -11.73 -29.93
CA GLU A 799 -28.54 -11.56 -28.59
C GLU A 799 -29.92 -10.88 -28.61
N ARG A 800 -30.16 -9.94 -29.53
CA ARG A 800 -31.50 -9.33 -29.72
C ARG A 800 -32.51 -10.35 -30.24
N GLU A 801 -32.11 -11.23 -31.16
CA GLU A 801 -32.98 -12.29 -31.67
C GLU A 801 -33.26 -13.39 -30.62
N LYS A 802 -32.27 -13.77 -29.79
CA LYS A 802 -32.49 -14.65 -28.62
C LYS A 802 -33.46 -14.03 -27.61
N ARG A 803 -33.32 -12.73 -27.31
CA ARG A 803 -34.22 -12.00 -26.39
C ARG A 803 -35.62 -11.80 -26.97
N GLN A 804 -35.78 -11.63 -28.29
CA GLN A 804 -37.09 -11.58 -28.94
C GLN A 804 -37.78 -12.95 -29.02
N LYS A 805 -37.03 -14.05 -29.21
CA LYS A 805 -37.59 -15.41 -29.15
C LYS A 805 -38.10 -15.78 -27.75
N ASN A 806 -37.36 -15.43 -26.70
CA ASN A 806 -37.79 -15.71 -25.32
C ASN A 806 -39.01 -14.89 -24.88
N ARG A 807 -39.24 -13.69 -25.45
CA ARG A 807 -40.46 -12.89 -25.19
C ARG A 807 -41.72 -13.36 -25.92
N LYS A 808 -41.63 -14.35 -26.82
CA LYS A 808 -42.81 -14.95 -27.48
C LYS A 808 -43.33 -16.21 -26.78
N TYR A 809 -42.65 -16.70 -25.75
CA TYR A 809 -42.99 -17.91 -25.00
C TYR A 809 -43.31 -17.66 -23.52
N THR A 810 -43.55 -16.41 -23.17
CA THR A 810 -44.19 -15.93 -21.92
C THR A 810 -45.28 -14.96 -22.32
#